data_AF-A0A0D0IV02-F1
#
_entry.id   AF-A0A0D0IV02-F1
#
_cell.length_a   1.000
_cell.length_b   1.000
_cell.length_c   1.000
_cell.angle_alpha   90.00
_cell.angle_beta   90.00
_cell.angle_gamma   90.00
#
_symmetry.space_group_name_H-M   'P 1'
#
loop_
_entity.id
_entity.type
_entity.pdbx_description
1 polymer ?
#
loop_
_entity_poly.entity_id
_entity_poly.type
_entity_poly.pdbx_seq_one_letter_code
_entity_poly.pdbx_strand_id
1 'polypeptide(L)'
;MGNQEIYKVIKSIADELCRDNKTFLRADLAFELKKYGVKSDSSEVERLVFGAYSFYKNDSNISIAFVTNNSRTTLVADYKLNNCLEQGRMDDALAIAENELQVTANSFDTLQHMVLQNLETAMVQGASKMTDVLTGTSGAKEVRSKASAIFDRYTKLVEAYRYAKDNVRDNISDFTSLRSDIEATYREYAMRLIDIYGDSIKMVSPELFDFNRIEWLDVDNMLKEIELEYNRIQEKCGFLISRISESFRTSLQESMNAYKSTANSNKTLGLAMAGLGMLNHYMVASEETNQLRGDLQVMQTSVKHDATRIKADMSRLLVIYKTLNDIVIPKANVYLRFASRLMDSDFKSMTDTLYGDANVRPLEEERQALLRQIKSIEVEMNDHLQNIDVYKSMVAELTTMLESKRPSYQKAKSRKPSKPFFLVNWLTFGNANRNYYRNYSEWDAACAPLIREYDNMLVDLKLDKEELLSHQEAVDMVKSEHSRLSGRLDAVSRDIRSRIVSSDNLKIKTLKYLRDVVAMLKLGREIAESKLDDKLLRTVEISDFKETTKLPADIEENLTEFTNVLADNLHVDRRMTNRLLDDVAELAGENNKKLQGTQPQQKAKTPAYTEEELDMVEAKAEKTLQQGIALFDSVARLKLQQLNGRIAAAAYDEQLREYTKTFKGYLDKIDDKNAYLRKIFTRINLADNEEERRQAMEMLSDLSGYSLSMEDFTDFMNGNKQIEL
;
A
#
# COMPACT_ATOMS: atom_id res chain seq x y z
N MET A 1 6.34 33.14 25.73
CA MET A 1 6.16 33.87 24.45
C MET A 1 4.67 33.87 24.12
N GLY A 2 4.12 34.95 23.57
CA GLY A 2 2.71 34.94 23.15
C GLY A 2 2.53 34.18 21.84
N ASN A 3 1.38 33.53 21.64
CA ASN A 3 1.08 32.75 20.43
C ASN A 3 1.25 33.53 19.11
N GLN A 4 1.28 34.87 19.15
CA GLN A 4 1.49 35.73 17.98
C GLN A 4 2.83 35.50 17.25
N GLU A 5 3.91 35.15 17.94
CA GLU A 5 5.18 34.83 17.24
C GLU A 5 5.11 33.46 16.54
N ILE A 6 4.52 32.47 17.20
CA ILE A 6 4.29 31.14 16.60
C ILE A 6 3.38 31.25 15.37
N TYR A 7 2.32 32.05 15.43
CA TYR A 7 1.41 32.25 14.29
C TYR A 7 2.11 32.89 13.09
N LYS A 8 3.03 33.85 13.30
CA LYS A 8 3.84 34.44 12.23
C LYS A 8 4.72 33.40 11.54
N VAL A 9 5.33 32.51 12.32
CA VAL A 9 6.17 31.43 11.80
C VAL A 9 5.34 30.45 10.98
N ILE A 10 4.20 30.00 11.52
CA ILE A 10 3.26 29.11 10.81
C ILE A 10 2.83 29.74 9.48
N LYS A 11 2.49 31.04 9.46
CA LYS A 11 2.11 31.75 8.22
C LYS A 11 3.27 31.82 7.21
N SER A 12 4.48 32.12 7.67
CA SER A 12 5.67 32.19 6.80
C SER A 12 5.97 30.84 6.16
N ILE A 13 5.92 29.75 6.95
CA ILE A 13 6.15 28.39 6.45
C ILE A 13 5.06 28.01 5.45
N ALA A 14 3.79 28.30 5.76
CA ALA A 14 2.67 28.02 4.85
C ALA A 14 2.82 28.72 3.49
N ASP A 15 3.24 29.99 3.51
CA ASP A 15 3.45 30.78 2.28
C ASP A 15 4.62 30.26 1.43
N GLU A 16 5.67 29.74 2.08
CA GLU A 16 6.82 29.12 1.40
C GLU A 16 6.43 27.77 0.77
N LEU A 17 5.75 26.92 1.55
CA LEU A 17 5.30 25.60 1.08
C LEU A 17 4.32 25.69 -0.08
N CYS A 18 3.34 26.60 -0.01
CA CYS A 18 2.38 26.79 -1.10
C CYS A 18 3.04 27.35 -2.36
N ARG A 19 4.10 28.16 -2.24
CA ARG A 19 4.85 28.67 -3.40
C ARG A 19 5.58 27.54 -4.16
N ASP A 20 6.03 26.53 -3.42
CA ASP A 20 6.75 25.37 -3.94
C ASP A 20 5.83 24.17 -4.26
N ASN A 21 4.51 24.30 -4.04
CA ASN A 21 3.52 23.24 -4.17
C ASN A 21 3.85 22.00 -3.32
N LYS A 22 4.30 22.24 -2.07
CA LYS A 22 4.64 21.22 -1.06
C LYS A 22 3.74 21.35 0.16
N THR A 23 3.75 20.33 1.00
CA THR A 23 3.07 20.29 2.31
C THR A 23 4.03 19.81 3.38
N PHE A 24 3.75 20.14 4.63
CA PHE A 24 4.42 19.60 5.81
C PHE A 24 3.49 18.67 6.57
N LEU A 25 4.02 17.57 7.08
CA LEU A 25 3.36 16.75 8.09
C LEU A 25 3.29 17.51 9.42
N ARG A 26 2.41 17.07 10.33
CA ARG A 26 2.32 17.60 11.70
C ARG A 26 3.67 17.53 12.41
N ALA A 27 4.39 16.42 12.24
CA ALA A 27 5.72 16.19 12.76
C ALA A 27 6.77 17.16 12.21
N ASP A 28 6.76 17.44 10.91
CA ASP A 28 7.68 18.41 10.29
C ASP A 28 7.48 19.81 10.88
N LEU A 29 6.20 20.20 11.04
CA LEU A 29 5.87 21.47 11.65
C LEU A 29 6.25 21.48 13.14
N ALA A 30 6.00 20.40 13.88
CA ALA A 30 6.37 20.27 15.28
C ALA A 30 7.88 20.46 15.47
N PHE A 31 8.68 19.86 14.58
CA PHE A 31 10.13 20.01 14.57
C PHE A 31 10.55 21.48 14.37
N GLU A 32 9.96 22.17 13.40
CA GLU A 32 10.24 23.60 13.18
C GLU A 32 9.80 24.48 14.35
N LEU A 33 8.74 24.09 15.06
CA LEU A 33 8.21 24.80 16.22
C LEU A 33 8.96 24.49 17.54
N LYS A 34 9.88 23.51 17.58
CA LYS A 34 10.70 23.21 18.77
C LYS A 34 11.44 24.43 19.31
N LYS A 35 11.98 25.27 18.41
CA LYS A 35 12.68 26.51 18.77
C LYS A 35 11.78 27.61 19.36
N TYR A 36 10.45 27.44 19.29
CA TYR A 36 9.45 28.35 19.82
C TYR A 36 8.67 27.79 21.02
N GLY A 37 9.09 26.63 21.56
CA GLY A 37 8.56 26.05 22.80
C GLY A 37 7.58 24.89 22.64
N VAL A 38 7.30 24.44 21.41
CA VAL A 38 6.53 23.20 21.15
C VAL A 38 7.45 22.01 21.37
N LYS A 39 7.13 21.11 22.31
CA LYS A 39 8.09 20.08 22.73
C LYS A 39 8.25 18.93 21.74
N SER A 40 7.16 18.48 21.16
CA SER A 40 7.09 17.29 20.30
C SER A 40 5.86 17.37 19.39
N ASP A 41 5.74 16.40 18.49
CA ASP A 41 4.50 16.21 17.76
C ASP A 41 3.34 15.89 18.73
N SER A 42 2.23 16.63 18.60
CA SER A 42 1.06 16.54 19.50
C SER A 42 -0.13 17.35 18.96
N SER A 43 -1.30 17.16 19.55
CA SER A 43 -2.52 17.95 19.28
C SER A 43 -2.34 19.45 19.55
N GLU A 44 -1.32 19.86 20.32
CA GLU A 44 -0.97 21.26 20.49
C GLU A 44 -0.58 21.93 19.16
N VAL A 45 0.08 21.19 18.26
CA VAL A 45 0.49 21.67 16.93
C VAL A 45 -0.73 22.02 16.09
N GLU A 46 -1.72 21.13 16.05
CA GLU A 46 -3.00 21.34 15.36
C GLU A 46 -3.74 22.57 15.93
N ARG A 47 -3.80 22.70 17.25
CA ARG A 47 -4.39 23.87 17.91
C ARG A 47 -3.71 25.17 17.51
N LEU A 48 -2.37 25.17 17.44
CA LEU A 48 -1.60 26.34 17.03
C LEU A 48 -1.82 26.70 15.56
N VAL A 49 -1.93 25.70 14.69
CA VAL A 49 -2.24 25.90 13.25
C VAL A 49 -3.64 26.46 13.07
N PHE A 50 -4.65 25.90 13.73
CA PHE A 50 -6.01 26.41 13.68
C PHE A 50 -6.12 27.82 14.27
N GLY A 51 -5.38 28.07 15.36
CA GLY A 51 -5.23 29.40 15.96
C GLY A 51 -4.65 30.42 14.98
N ALA A 52 -3.59 30.05 14.25
CA ALA A 52 -2.98 30.90 13.22
C ALA A 52 -3.94 31.12 12.03
N TYR A 53 -4.59 30.07 11.53
CA TYR A 53 -5.60 30.14 10.48
C TYR A 53 -6.71 31.15 10.81
N SER A 54 -7.25 31.06 12.03
CA SER A 54 -8.28 31.97 12.53
C SER A 54 -7.75 33.40 12.70
N PHE A 55 -6.54 33.55 13.25
CA PHE A 55 -5.90 34.85 13.44
C PHE A 55 -5.67 35.61 12.12
N TYR A 56 -5.31 34.89 11.05
CA TYR A 56 -5.13 35.44 9.70
C TYR A 56 -6.39 35.43 8.83
N LYS A 57 -7.58 35.42 9.45
CA LYS A 57 -8.88 35.50 8.76
C LYS A 57 -9.12 34.39 7.73
N ASN A 58 -8.94 33.15 8.14
CA ASN A 58 -9.18 31.95 7.34
C ASN A 58 -8.28 31.87 6.11
N ASP A 59 -6.99 32.18 6.29
CA ASP A 59 -5.98 32.19 5.23
C ASP A 59 -5.90 30.84 4.49
N SER A 60 -5.98 30.89 3.15
CA SER A 60 -6.02 29.69 2.30
C SER A 60 -4.73 28.90 2.34
N ASN A 61 -3.58 29.55 2.46
CA ASN A 61 -2.29 28.86 2.46
C ASN A 61 -2.12 28.05 3.75
N ILE A 62 -2.47 28.64 4.91
CA ILE A 62 -2.46 27.90 6.18
C ILE A 62 -3.43 26.72 6.13
N SER A 63 -4.57 26.85 5.44
CA SER A 63 -5.59 25.79 5.36
C SER A 63 -5.16 24.54 4.61
N ILE A 64 -4.11 24.60 3.77
CA ILE A 64 -3.66 23.49 2.92
C ILE A 64 -2.20 23.08 3.15
N ALA A 65 -1.37 23.95 3.72
CA ALA A 65 0.07 23.72 3.81
C ALA A 65 0.49 22.64 4.82
N PHE A 66 -0.35 22.39 5.83
CA PHE A 66 -0.06 21.45 6.91
C PHE A 66 -1.08 20.33 6.92
N VAL A 67 -0.59 19.09 6.91
CA VAL A 67 -1.40 17.88 6.87
C VAL A 67 -1.07 16.99 8.07
N THR A 68 -1.99 16.09 8.41
CA THR A 68 -1.78 15.06 9.42
C THR A 68 -0.58 14.17 9.06
N ASN A 69 0.02 13.45 10.02
CA ASN A 69 1.23 12.63 9.75
C ASN A 69 1.02 11.50 8.74
N ASN A 70 -0.23 11.06 8.56
CA ASN A 70 -0.63 10.12 7.51
C ASN A 70 -1.02 10.82 6.18
N SER A 71 -0.84 12.14 6.07
CA SER A 71 -1.21 12.97 4.91
C SER A 71 -2.70 12.91 4.49
N ARG A 72 -3.58 12.46 5.41
CA ARG A 72 -5.02 12.24 5.18
C ARG A 72 -5.80 13.52 4.90
N THR A 73 -5.61 14.54 5.74
CA THR A 73 -6.36 15.79 5.66
C THR A 73 -5.51 16.93 6.21
N THR A 74 -5.98 18.17 6.08
CA THR A 74 -5.25 19.34 6.58
C THR A 74 -5.45 19.48 8.07
N LEU A 75 -4.43 19.93 8.80
CA LEU A 75 -4.52 20.11 10.25
C LEU A 75 -5.64 21.08 10.65
N VAL A 76 -6.01 22.01 9.75
CA VAL A 76 -7.14 22.92 9.95
C VAL A 76 -8.47 22.17 9.87
N ALA A 77 -8.63 21.24 8.93
CA ALA A 77 -9.84 20.43 8.79
C ALA A 77 -10.00 19.45 9.96
N ASP A 78 -8.91 18.75 10.31
CA ASP A 78 -8.84 17.79 11.41
C ASP A 78 -9.16 18.45 12.77
N TYR A 79 -8.50 19.57 13.07
CA TYR A 79 -8.76 20.31 14.31
C TYR A 79 -10.18 20.89 14.35
N LYS A 80 -10.72 21.34 13.20
CA LYS A 80 -12.06 21.92 13.14
C LYS A 80 -13.14 20.87 13.42
N LEU A 81 -12.95 19.63 12.96
CA LEU A 81 -13.82 18.50 13.30
C LEU A 81 -13.77 18.23 14.80
N ASN A 82 -12.58 18.02 15.37
CA ASN A 82 -12.38 17.75 16.79
C ASN A 82 -12.91 18.87 17.69
N ASN A 83 -12.65 20.15 17.35
CA ASN A 83 -13.15 21.29 18.10
C ASN A 83 -14.69 21.46 18.00
N CYS A 84 -15.32 21.07 16.89
CA CYS A 84 -16.79 21.05 16.79
C CYS A 84 -17.41 19.95 17.67
N LEU A 85 -16.75 18.78 17.74
CA LEU A 85 -17.13 17.67 18.64
C LEU A 85 -16.97 18.08 20.12
N GLU A 86 -15.88 18.77 20.48
CA GLU A 86 -15.64 19.28 21.83
C GLU A 86 -16.63 20.37 22.27
N GLN A 87 -17.04 21.25 21.35
CA GLN A 87 -17.97 22.35 21.64
C GLN A 87 -19.46 21.97 21.51
N GLY A 88 -19.77 20.70 21.19
CA GLY A 88 -21.15 20.24 21.00
C GLY A 88 -21.85 20.85 19.78
N ARG A 89 -21.09 21.38 18.81
CA ARG A 89 -21.59 21.98 17.56
C ARG A 89 -21.72 20.90 16.48
N MET A 90 -22.62 19.95 16.70
CA MET A 90 -22.70 18.71 15.94
C MET A 90 -23.15 18.87 14.49
N ASP A 91 -23.98 19.86 14.15
CA ASP A 91 -24.38 20.10 12.75
C ASP A 91 -23.19 20.58 11.88
N ASP A 92 -22.22 21.29 12.47
CA ASP A 92 -20.99 21.72 11.77
C ASP A 92 -19.97 20.58 11.64
N ALA A 93 -19.85 19.73 12.68
CA ALA A 93 -19.00 18.53 12.65
C ALA A 93 -19.49 17.53 11.59
N LEU A 94 -20.81 17.34 11.50
CA LEU A 94 -21.47 16.49 10.51
C LEU A 94 -21.31 17.02 9.07
N ALA A 95 -21.44 18.33 8.84
CA ALA A 95 -21.21 18.90 7.51
C ALA A 95 -19.75 18.75 7.04
N ILE A 96 -18.78 18.76 7.97
CA ILE A 96 -17.36 18.50 7.67
C ILE A 96 -17.15 17.00 7.40
N ALA A 97 -17.68 16.12 8.25
CA ALA A 97 -17.61 14.67 8.07
C ALA A 97 -18.31 14.22 6.78
N GLU A 98 -19.50 14.73 6.45
CA GLU A 98 -20.23 14.42 5.20
C GLU A 98 -19.47 14.89 3.95
N ASN A 99 -18.76 16.02 4.01
CA ASN A 99 -17.96 16.54 2.89
C ASN A 99 -16.69 15.69 2.68
N GLU A 100 -16.00 15.29 3.76
CA GLU A 100 -14.88 14.34 3.72
C GLU A 100 -15.32 12.93 3.26
N LEU A 101 -16.50 12.47 3.69
CA LEU A 101 -17.13 11.21 3.25
C LEU A 101 -17.48 11.23 1.75
N GLN A 102 -17.93 12.37 1.21
CA GLN A 102 -18.22 12.54 -0.22
C GLN A 102 -16.94 12.54 -1.08
N VAL A 103 -15.84 13.13 -0.58
CA VAL A 103 -14.51 13.09 -1.21
C VAL A 103 -13.91 11.66 -1.18
N THR A 104 -14.16 10.92 -0.11
CA THR A 104 -13.69 9.54 0.08
C THR A 104 -14.48 8.53 -0.78
N ALA A 105 -15.81 8.68 -0.88
CA ALA A 105 -16.65 7.84 -1.74
C ALA A 105 -16.27 7.94 -3.23
N ASN A 106 -15.97 9.15 -3.71
CA ASN A 106 -15.47 9.38 -5.07
C ASN A 106 -14.10 8.74 -5.32
N SER A 107 -13.28 8.60 -4.28
CA SER A 107 -11.94 8.03 -4.36
C SER A 107 -11.95 6.50 -4.41
N PHE A 108 -12.90 5.84 -3.74
CA PHE A 108 -13.07 4.38 -3.83
C PHE A 108 -13.71 3.96 -5.17
N ASP A 109 -14.60 4.78 -5.74
CA ASP A 109 -15.09 4.59 -7.13
C ASP A 109 -13.94 4.75 -8.14
N THR A 110 -13.03 5.71 -7.90
CA THR A 110 -11.79 5.86 -8.69
C THR A 110 -10.89 4.63 -8.54
N LEU A 111 -10.81 4.05 -7.33
CA LEU A 111 -10.04 2.85 -7.03
C LEU A 111 -10.65 1.59 -7.67
N GLN A 112 -11.98 1.46 -7.67
CA GLN A 112 -12.71 0.45 -8.42
C GLN A 112 -12.42 0.58 -9.93
N HIS A 113 -12.37 1.80 -10.45
CA HIS A 113 -12.03 2.08 -11.84
C HIS A 113 -10.56 1.74 -12.17
N MET A 114 -9.62 1.98 -11.24
CA MET A 114 -8.21 1.59 -11.38
C MET A 114 -8.01 0.07 -11.32
N VAL A 115 -8.75 -0.64 -10.45
CA VAL A 115 -8.76 -2.10 -10.38
C VAL A 115 -9.31 -2.70 -11.69
N LEU A 116 -10.37 -2.11 -12.26
CA LEU A 116 -10.97 -2.52 -13.54
C LEU A 116 -10.06 -2.23 -14.75
N GLN A 117 -9.39 -1.08 -14.83
CA GLN A 117 -8.41 -0.80 -15.88
C GLN A 117 -7.20 -1.74 -15.82
N ASN A 118 -6.79 -2.15 -14.61
CA ASN A 118 -5.72 -3.13 -14.41
C ASN A 118 -6.16 -4.60 -14.59
N LEU A 119 -7.42 -4.85 -14.96
CA LEU A 119 -7.93 -6.17 -15.33
C LEU A 119 -7.85 -6.43 -16.85
N GLU A 120 -7.81 -5.39 -17.69
CA GLU A 120 -7.67 -5.54 -19.15
C GLU A 120 -6.20 -5.74 -19.57
N THR A 121 -5.82 -7.02 -19.70
CA THR A 121 -4.47 -7.44 -20.04
C THR A 121 -4.25 -7.36 -21.55
N ALA A 122 -4.00 -6.15 -22.09
CA ALA A 122 -3.60 -5.97 -23.49
C ALA A 122 -2.07 -5.90 -23.64
N MET A 123 -1.53 -6.84 -24.42
CA MET A 123 -0.12 -6.95 -24.81
C MET A 123 0.36 -5.68 -25.54
N VAL A 124 1.35 -4.98 -24.98
CA VAL A 124 2.04 -3.90 -25.70
C VAL A 124 3.04 -4.51 -26.67
N GLN A 125 2.85 -4.29 -27.98
CA GLN A 125 3.85 -4.57 -29.01
C GLN A 125 4.88 -3.44 -29.02
N GLY A 126 6.15 -3.75 -28.70
CA GLY A 126 7.24 -2.79 -28.74
C GLY A 126 7.70 -2.50 -30.17
N ALA A 127 7.84 -1.22 -30.52
CA ALA A 127 8.35 -0.79 -31.83
C ALA A 127 9.87 -1.02 -31.94
N SER A 128 10.30 -2.06 -32.67
CA SER A 128 11.71 -2.32 -32.98
C SER A 128 12.20 -1.46 -34.15
N LYS A 129 13.35 -0.77 -34.00
CA LYS A 129 14.01 -0.04 -35.11
C LYS A 129 14.76 -1.01 -36.03
N MET A 130 14.88 -0.70 -37.33
CA MET A 130 15.55 -1.53 -38.34
C MET A 130 17.01 -1.90 -37.97
N THR A 131 17.73 -1.00 -37.31
CA THR A 131 19.11 -1.23 -36.79
C THR A 131 19.18 -2.32 -35.72
N ASP A 132 18.10 -2.53 -34.96
CA ASP A 132 18.05 -3.49 -33.86
C ASP A 132 17.78 -4.92 -34.37
N VAL A 133 17.03 -5.03 -35.47
CA VAL A 133 16.84 -6.29 -36.20
C VAL A 133 18.14 -6.72 -36.87
N LEU A 134 18.85 -5.77 -37.51
CA LEU A 134 20.12 -6.03 -38.17
C LEU A 134 21.21 -6.50 -37.20
N THR A 135 21.27 -5.92 -36.01
CA THR A 135 22.25 -6.29 -34.97
C THR A 135 21.83 -7.48 -34.10
N GLY A 136 20.61 -8.01 -34.25
CA GLY A 136 20.11 -9.12 -33.43
C GLY A 136 19.66 -8.73 -32.01
N THR A 137 19.56 -7.43 -31.67
CA THR A 137 19.25 -6.95 -30.32
C THR A 137 17.76 -6.69 -30.05
N SER A 138 16.90 -6.81 -31.07
CA SER A 138 15.46 -6.48 -30.99
C SER A 138 14.72 -7.27 -29.92
N GLY A 139 15.02 -8.57 -29.77
CA GLY A 139 14.35 -9.43 -28.79
C GLY A 139 14.67 -9.06 -27.33
N ALA A 140 15.93 -8.72 -27.02
CA ALA A 140 16.32 -8.25 -25.69
C ALA A 140 15.66 -6.91 -25.33
N LYS A 141 15.55 -5.99 -26.30
CA LYS A 141 14.85 -4.70 -26.13
C LYS A 141 13.35 -4.88 -25.88
N GLU A 142 12.72 -5.83 -26.56
CA GLU A 142 11.32 -6.17 -26.36
C GLU A 142 11.07 -6.72 -24.94
N VAL A 143 11.91 -7.65 -24.47
CA VAL A 143 11.83 -8.17 -23.09
C VAL A 143 11.98 -7.04 -22.08
N ARG A 144 12.98 -6.18 -22.26
CA ARG A 144 13.24 -5.02 -21.40
C ARG A 144 12.02 -4.11 -21.28
N SER A 145 11.37 -3.81 -22.41
CA SER A 145 10.17 -2.96 -22.47
C SER A 145 8.97 -3.62 -21.78
N LYS A 146 8.76 -4.93 -21.97
CA LYS A 146 7.65 -5.67 -21.33
C LYS A 146 7.85 -5.76 -19.82
N ALA A 147 9.05 -6.06 -19.35
CA ALA A 147 9.38 -6.10 -17.93
C ALA A 147 9.09 -4.74 -17.25
N SER A 148 9.49 -3.64 -17.90
CA SER A 148 9.23 -2.29 -17.38
C SER A 148 7.73 -1.97 -17.31
N ALA A 149 6.95 -2.34 -18.33
CA ALA A 149 5.51 -2.13 -18.32
C ALA A 149 4.79 -2.98 -17.24
N ILE A 150 5.25 -4.21 -16.99
CA ILE A 150 4.72 -5.06 -15.92
C ILE A 150 5.04 -4.48 -14.55
N PHE A 151 6.29 -4.07 -14.33
CA PHE A 151 6.73 -3.47 -13.08
C PHE A 151 5.96 -2.18 -12.77
N ASP A 152 5.85 -1.26 -13.73
CA ASP A 152 5.10 0.00 -13.56
C ASP A 152 3.63 -0.24 -13.16
N ARG A 153 2.96 -1.22 -13.79
CA ARG A 153 1.57 -1.59 -13.45
C ARG A 153 1.48 -2.22 -12.07
N TYR A 154 2.46 -3.03 -11.69
CA TYR A 154 2.51 -3.67 -10.38
C TYR A 154 2.70 -2.64 -9.26
N THR A 155 3.61 -1.68 -9.44
CA THR A 155 3.80 -0.56 -8.51
C THR A 155 2.51 0.22 -8.27
N LYS A 156 1.75 0.53 -9.33
CA LYS A 156 0.44 1.20 -9.21
C LYS A 156 -0.59 0.37 -8.44
N LEU A 157 -0.56 -0.96 -8.57
CA LEU A 157 -1.44 -1.85 -7.83
C LEU A 157 -1.08 -1.86 -6.33
N VAL A 158 0.21 -1.87 -6.00
CA VAL A 158 0.71 -1.75 -4.62
C VAL A 158 0.30 -0.41 -4.01
N GLU A 159 0.45 0.70 -4.75
CA GLU A 159 0.01 2.03 -4.32
C GLU A 159 -1.51 2.08 -4.05
N ALA A 160 -2.32 1.47 -4.92
CA ALA A 160 -3.77 1.37 -4.71
C ALA A 160 -4.12 0.57 -3.46
N TYR A 161 -3.35 -0.47 -3.12
CA TYR A 161 -3.53 -1.20 -1.86
C TYR A 161 -3.21 -0.33 -0.65
N ARG A 162 -2.08 0.39 -0.66
CA ARG A 162 -1.73 1.32 0.44
C ARG A 162 -2.84 2.34 0.67
N TYR A 163 -3.34 2.94 -0.39
CA TYR A 163 -4.47 3.88 -0.32
C TYR A 163 -5.73 3.24 0.28
N ALA A 164 -6.10 2.03 -0.14
CA ALA A 164 -7.27 1.33 0.44
C ALA A 164 -7.08 1.00 1.93
N LYS A 165 -5.87 0.57 2.33
CA LYS A 165 -5.50 0.32 3.73
C LYS A 165 -5.64 1.58 4.58
N ASP A 166 -5.13 2.70 4.10
CA ASP A 166 -5.18 3.97 4.83
C ASP A 166 -6.62 4.45 5.03
N ASN A 167 -7.48 4.37 4.01
CA ASN A 167 -8.90 4.70 4.15
C ASN A 167 -9.65 3.82 5.17
N VAL A 168 -9.29 2.54 5.30
CA VAL A 168 -9.88 1.68 6.33
C VAL A 168 -9.41 2.10 7.72
N ARG A 169 -8.12 2.39 7.89
CA ARG A 169 -7.56 2.90 9.15
C ARG A 169 -8.21 4.21 9.58
N ASP A 170 -8.48 5.06 8.60
CA ASP A 170 -9.15 6.34 8.77
C ASP A 170 -10.58 6.18 9.31
N ASN A 171 -11.39 5.32 8.69
CA ASN A 171 -12.74 5.01 9.20
C ASN A 171 -12.71 4.38 10.60
N ILE A 172 -11.68 3.57 10.90
CA ILE A 172 -11.50 3.01 12.25
C ILE A 172 -11.22 4.12 13.26
N SER A 173 -10.37 5.08 12.91
CA SER A 173 -10.07 6.24 13.75
C SER A 173 -11.34 7.06 14.01
N ASP A 174 -12.08 7.41 12.94
CA ASP A 174 -13.32 8.19 13.05
C ASP A 174 -14.34 7.49 13.96
N PHE A 175 -14.56 6.19 13.74
CA PHE A 175 -15.48 5.43 14.58
C PHE A 175 -14.97 5.31 16.03
N THR A 176 -13.67 5.16 16.26
CA THR A 176 -13.09 5.09 17.61
C THR A 176 -13.33 6.38 18.38
N SER A 177 -13.23 7.54 17.73
CA SER A 177 -13.57 8.84 18.30
C SER A 177 -15.06 8.94 18.65
N LEU A 178 -15.95 8.60 17.71
CA LEU A 178 -17.40 8.60 17.95
C LEU A 178 -17.78 7.61 19.08
N ARG A 179 -17.12 6.46 19.13
CA ARG A 179 -17.33 5.44 20.18
C ARG A 179 -16.97 5.97 21.57
N SER A 180 -15.88 6.73 21.70
CA SER A 180 -15.51 7.39 22.96
C SER A 180 -16.59 8.40 23.42
N ASP A 181 -17.17 9.16 22.50
CA ASP A 181 -18.29 10.07 22.78
C ASP A 181 -19.55 9.33 23.24
N ILE A 182 -19.85 8.18 22.62
CA ILE A 182 -20.97 7.32 23.00
C ILE A 182 -20.74 6.74 24.40
N GLU A 183 -19.54 6.27 24.71
CA GLU A 183 -19.17 5.75 26.03
C GLU A 183 -19.23 6.82 27.12
N ALA A 184 -18.84 8.06 26.82
CA ALA A 184 -18.96 9.19 27.74
C ALA A 184 -20.43 9.48 28.05
N THR A 185 -21.27 9.52 27.02
CA THR A 185 -22.72 9.67 27.15
C THR A 185 -23.31 8.52 27.99
N TYR A 186 -22.94 7.27 27.67
CA TYR A 186 -23.40 6.08 28.39
C TYR A 186 -23.06 6.17 29.88
N ARG A 187 -21.79 6.47 30.22
CA ARG A 187 -21.31 6.58 31.61
C ARG A 187 -22.06 7.67 32.38
N GLU A 188 -22.26 8.84 31.79
CA GLU A 188 -22.96 9.95 32.43
C GLU A 188 -24.39 9.58 32.85
N TYR A 189 -25.20 9.09 31.92
CA TYR A 189 -26.59 8.74 32.18
C TYR A 189 -26.74 7.48 33.03
N ALA A 190 -25.85 6.49 32.88
CA ALA A 190 -25.82 5.31 33.74
C ALA A 190 -25.57 5.70 35.21
N MET A 191 -24.64 6.63 35.47
CA MET A 191 -24.40 7.14 36.83
C MET A 191 -25.61 7.88 37.40
N ARG A 192 -26.29 8.72 36.60
CA ARG A 192 -27.52 9.39 37.03
C ARG A 192 -28.63 8.39 37.40
N LEU A 193 -28.78 7.30 36.64
CA LEU A 193 -29.71 6.22 36.96
C LEU A 193 -29.37 5.51 38.27
N ILE A 194 -28.08 5.22 38.50
CA ILE A 194 -27.60 4.62 39.76
C ILE A 194 -27.84 5.58 40.94
N ASP A 195 -27.71 6.89 40.77
CA ASP A 195 -28.01 7.84 41.84
C ASP A 195 -29.49 7.83 42.26
N ILE A 196 -30.40 7.58 41.31
CA ILE A 196 -31.85 7.54 41.58
C ILE A 196 -32.28 6.20 42.19
N TYR A 197 -31.79 5.09 41.63
CA TYR A 197 -32.30 3.74 41.91
C TYR A 197 -31.33 2.85 42.71
N GLY A 198 -30.12 3.34 42.99
CA GLY A 198 -29.08 2.62 43.71
C GLY A 198 -28.68 1.32 43.01
N ASP A 199 -28.46 0.28 43.81
CA ASP A 199 -28.01 -1.03 43.34
C ASP A 199 -29.02 -1.77 42.44
N SER A 200 -30.24 -1.25 42.30
CA SER A 200 -31.24 -1.80 41.36
C SER A 200 -30.84 -1.59 39.89
N ILE A 201 -29.90 -0.68 39.61
CA ILE A 201 -29.31 -0.46 38.30
C ILE A 201 -27.86 -0.94 38.32
N LYS A 202 -27.47 -1.73 37.32
CA LYS A 202 -26.10 -2.18 37.13
C LYS A 202 -25.56 -1.66 35.80
N MET A 203 -24.55 -0.79 35.88
CA MET A 203 -23.79 -0.34 34.72
C MET A 203 -22.86 -1.48 34.27
N VAL A 204 -22.92 -1.83 32.99
CA VAL A 204 -22.05 -2.84 32.38
C VAL A 204 -21.18 -2.15 31.33
N SER A 205 -19.86 -2.20 31.51
CA SER A 205 -18.95 -1.60 30.53
C SER A 205 -19.12 -2.24 29.16
N PRO A 206 -19.20 -1.44 28.07
CA PRO A 206 -19.26 -1.97 26.71
C PRO A 206 -18.03 -2.84 26.38
N GLU A 207 -18.24 -3.96 25.71
CA GLU A 207 -17.15 -4.83 25.23
C GLU A 207 -16.60 -4.31 23.89
N LEU A 208 -15.50 -3.54 23.95
CA LEU A 208 -14.97 -2.84 22.78
C LEU A 208 -14.21 -3.77 21.83
N PHE A 209 -14.58 -3.71 20.55
CA PHE A 209 -13.85 -4.40 19.50
C PHE A 209 -12.45 -3.77 19.28
N ASP A 210 -11.42 -4.62 19.25
CA ASP A 210 -10.04 -4.23 18.98
C ASP A 210 -9.73 -4.29 17.48
N PHE A 211 -9.76 -3.12 16.84
CA PHE A 211 -9.46 -2.97 15.41
C PHE A 211 -7.97 -3.19 15.07
N ASN A 212 -7.07 -3.23 16.05
CA ASN A 212 -5.65 -3.55 15.81
C ASN A 212 -5.43 -5.02 15.42
N ARG A 213 -6.46 -5.87 15.56
CA ARG A 213 -6.45 -7.27 15.13
C ARG A 213 -6.55 -7.43 13.60
N ILE A 214 -6.84 -6.37 12.85
CA ILE A 214 -6.92 -6.42 11.39
C ILE A 214 -5.51 -6.54 10.82
N GLU A 215 -5.27 -7.61 10.07
CA GLU A 215 -4.03 -7.85 9.35
C GLU A 215 -4.03 -7.11 8.00
N TRP A 216 -2.83 -6.75 7.55
CA TRP A 216 -2.57 -6.06 6.30
C TRP A 216 -1.54 -6.84 5.48
N LEU A 217 -1.66 -6.83 4.15
CA LEU A 217 -0.62 -7.36 3.28
C LEU A 217 0.64 -6.51 3.39
N ASP A 218 1.79 -7.17 3.47
CA ASP A 218 3.12 -6.55 3.38
C ASP A 218 3.46 -6.29 1.90
N VAL A 219 2.74 -5.34 1.30
CA VAL A 219 2.92 -4.98 -0.11
C VAL A 219 4.26 -4.31 -0.39
N ASP A 220 4.95 -3.83 0.65
CA ASP A 220 6.28 -3.23 0.54
C ASP A 220 7.34 -4.30 0.31
N ASN A 221 7.30 -5.39 1.08
CA ASN A 221 8.16 -6.53 0.82
C ASN A 221 7.84 -7.19 -0.53
N MET A 222 6.55 -7.34 -0.86
CA MET A 222 6.14 -7.88 -2.17
C MET A 222 6.66 -7.01 -3.34
N LEU A 223 6.58 -5.67 -3.24
CA LEU A 223 7.13 -4.75 -4.25
C LEU A 223 8.64 -4.92 -4.40
N LYS A 224 9.35 -5.02 -3.28
CA LYS A 224 10.81 -5.19 -3.24
C LYS A 224 11.26 -6.49 -3.90
N GLU A 225 10.55 -7.60 -3.67
CA GLU A 225 10.87 -8.89 -4.31
C GLU A 225 10.73 -8.80 -5.83
N ILE A 226 9.64 -8.23 -6.34
CA ILE A 226 9.44 -8.02 -7.79
C ILE A 226 10.43 -6.99 -8.35
N GLU A 227 10.80 -5.96 -7.59
CA GLU A 227 11.82 -4.98 -8.00
C GLU A 227 13.19 -5.66 -8.20
N LEU A 228 13.57 -6.60 -7.33
CA LEU A 228 14.80 -7.39 -7.49
C LEU A 228 14.76 -8.25 -8.75
N GLU A 229 13.65 -8.93 -9.04
CA GLU A 229 13.47 -9.69 -10.28
C GLU A 229 13.54 -8.78 -11.52
N TYR A 230 12.86 -7.64 -11.49
CA TYR A 230 12.88 -6.63 -12.55
C TYR A 230 14.30 -6.10 -12.81
N ASN A 231 15.01 -5.67 -11.76
CA ASN A 231 16.36 -5.14 -11.87
C ASN A 231 17.32 -6.18 -12.46
N ARG A 232 17.19 -7.45 -12.06
CA ARG A 232 17.96 -8.56 -12.64
C ARG A 232 17.69 -8.70 -14.14
N ILE A 233 16.43 -8.62 -14.59
CA ILE A 233 16.07 -8.66 -16.01
C ILE A 233 16.65 -7.45 -16.76
N GLN A 234 16.60 -6.24 -16.18
CA GLN A 234 17.19 -5.04 -16.79
C GLN A 234 18.71 -5.17 -16.96
N GLU A 235 19.41 -5.63 -15.93
CA GLU A 235 20.85 -5.87 -15.96
C GLU A 235 21.22 -6.91 -17.02
N LYS A 236 20.53 -8.07 -17.03
CA LYS A 236 20.77 -9.11 -18.05
C LYS A 236 20.46 -8.60 -19.46
N CYS A 237 19.40 -7.82 -19.66
CA CYS A 237 19.11 -7.16 -20.94
C CYS A 237 20.24 -6.22 -21.37
N GLY A 238 20.74 -5.37 -20.46
CA GLY A 238 21.82 -4.42 -20.75
C GLY A 238 23.14 -5.11 -21.10
N PHE A 239 23.49 -6.16 -20.35
CA PHE A 239 24.64 -7.00 -20.65
C PHE A 239 24.48 -7.71 -22.00
N LEU A 240 23.32 -8.33 -22.25
CA LEU A 240 23.07 -9.07 -23.48
C LEU A 240 23.12 -8.16 -24.72
N ILE A 241 22.50 -6.99 -24.67
CA ILE A 241 22.54 -6.02 -25.78
C ILE A 241 23.99 -5.61 -26.10
N SER A 242 24.80 -5.39 -25.07
CA SER A 242 26.22 -5.04 -25.21
C SER A 242 27.00 -6.20 -25.84
N ARG A 243 26.79 -7.42 -25.34
CA ARG A 243 27.44 -8.64 -25.82
C ARG A 243 27.05 -8.99 -27.26
N ILE A 244 25.76 -8.91 -27.61
CA ILE A 244 25.28 -9.14 -28.99
C ILE A 244 25.89 -8.11 -29.93
N SER A 245 25.94 -6.83 -29.55
CA SER A 245 26.52 -5.78 -30.39
C SER A 245 28.03 -5.99 -30.61
N GLU A 246 28.75 -6.40 -29.57
CA GLU A 246 30.17 -6.75 -29.67
C GLU A 246 30.39 -8.01 -30.52
N SER A 247 29.61 -9.07 -30.29
CA SER A 247 29.63 -10.31 -31.07
C SER A 247 29.30 -10.08 -32.54
N PHE A 248 28.35 -9.20 -32.85
CA PHE A 248 28.03 -8.80 -34.23
C PHE A 248 29.23 -8.10 -34.88
N ARG A 249 29.86 -7.15 -34.18
CA ARG A 249 31.05 -6.44 -34.69
C ARG A 249 32.21 -7.41 -34.93
N THR A 250 32.46 -8.31 -33.99
CA THR A 250 33.49 -9.34 -34.10
C THR A 250 33.18 -10.32 -35.23
N SER A 251 31.94 -10.82 -35.32
CA SER A 251 31.51 -11.74 -36.40
C SER A 251 31.61 -11.08 -37.76
N LEU A 252 31.29 -9.79 -37.88
CA LEU A 252 31.45 -9.01 -39.10
C LEU A 252 32.93 -8.82 -39.45
N GLN A 253 33.79 -8.53 -38.47
CA GLN A 253 35.23 -8.37 -38.67
C GLN A 253 35.88 -9.70 -39.06
N GLU A 254 35.53 -10.80 -38.40
CA GLU A 254 35.97 -12.16 -38.72
C GLU A 254 35.47 -12.58 -40.10
N SER A 255 34.21 -12.30 -40.44
CA SER A 255 33.64 -12.57 -41.77
C SER A 255 34.36 -11.77 -42.87
N MET A 256 34.67 -10.49 -42.61
CA MET A 256 35.45 -9.66 -43.52
C MET A 256 36.89 -10.16 -43.65
N ASN A 257 37.50 -10.62 -42.56
CA ASN A 257 38.86 -11.17 -42.56
C ASN A 257 38.91 -12.51 -43.29
N ALA A 258 37.95 -13.41 -43.06
CA ALA A 258 37.83 -14.69 -43.76
C ALA A 258 37.59 -14.50 -45.27
N TYR A 259 36.75 -13.53 -45.65
CA TYR A 259 36.55 -13.13 -47.04
C TYR A 259 37.81 -12.54 -47.68
N LYS A 260 38.59 -11.74 -46.93
CA LYS A 260 39.84 -11.12 -47.42
C LYS A 260 41.03 -12.08 -47.46
N SER A 261 41.17 -13.00 -46.51
CA SER A 261 42.27 -13.95 -46.43
C SER A 261 42.17 -15.04 -47.51
N THR A 262 40.96 -15.38 -47.93
CA THR A 262 40.68 -16.34 -49.02
C THR A 262 40.51 -15.68 -50.40
N ALA A 263 40.57 -14.34 -50.47
CA ALA A 263 40.44 -13.59 -51.72
C ALA A 263 41.52 -13.90 -52.78
N ASN A 264 42.62 -14.54 -52.37
CA ASN A 264 43.69 -15.01 -53.25
C ASN A 264 43.60 -16.50 -53.64
N SER A 265 42.70 -17.33 -53.06
CA SER A 265 42.56 -18.77 -53.42
C SER A 265 41.13 -19.25 -53.73
N ASN A 266 40.07 -18.86 -52.99
CA ASN A 266 38.69 -19.28 -53.32
C ASN A 266 37.59 -18.41 -52.65
N LYS A 267 36.88 -17.59 -53.43
CA LYS A 267 35.86 -16.63 -52.93
C LYS A 267 34.61 -17.30 -52.33
N THR A 268 34.23 -18.48 -52.83
CA THR A 268 33.07 -19.23 -52.34
C THR A 268 33.27 -19.71 -50.91
N LEU A 269 34.48 -20.17 -50.58
CA LEU A 269 34.87 -20.59 -49.23
C LEU A 269 34.74 -19.42 -48.24
N GLY A 270 35.27 -18.25 -48.58
CA GLY A 270 35.18 -17.04 -47.75
C GLY A 270 33.74 -16.60 -47.50
N LEU A 271 32.85 -16.69 -48.50
CA LEU A 271 31.43 -16.38 -48.37
C LEU A 271 30.67 -17.40 -47.50
N ALA A 272 30.96 -18.69 -47.66
CA ALA A 272 30.37 -19.76 -46.85
C ALA A 272 30.75 -19.61 -45.36
N MET A 273 32.03 -19.36 -45.08
CA MET A 273 32.53 -19.14 -43.72
C MET A 273 31.95 -17.88 -43.07
N ALA A 274 31.80 -16.79 -43.84
CA ALA A 274 31.12 -15.56 -43.39
C ALA A 274 29.63 -15.79 -43.09
N GLY A 275 28.93 -16.51 -43.98
CA GLY A 275 27.52 -16.86 -43.81
C GLY A 275 27.29 -17.72 -42.56
N LEU A 276 28.09 -18.77 -42.36
CA LEU A 276 28.03 -19.62 -41.17
C LEU A 276 28.36 -18.84 -39.88
N GLY A 277 29.33 -17.93 -39.92
CA GLY A 277 29.65 -17.05 -38.78
C GLY A 277 28.49 -16.16 -38.36
N MET A 278 27.82 -15.53 -39.33
CA MET A 278 26.64 -14.69 -39.07
C MET A 278 25.42 -15.49 -38.62
N LEU A 279 25.16 -16.67 -39.20
CA LEU A 279 24.08 -17.57 -38.76
C LEU A 279 24.28 -18.03 -37.31
N ASN A 280 25.49 -18.45 -36.96
CA ASN A 280 25.84 -18.81 -35.59
C ASN A 280 25.62 -17.64 -34.62
N HIS A 281 26.01 -16.42 -35.00
CA HIS A 281 25.77 -15.22 -34.19
C HIS A 281 24.28 -15.01 -33.91
N TYR A 282 23.40 -15.08 -34.93
CA TYR A 282 21.96 -14.92 -34.72
C TYR A 282 21.35 -16.06 -33.90
N MET A 283 21.85 -17.29 -34.03
CA MET A 283 21.38 -18.42 -33.22
C MET A 283 21.73 -18.24 -31.73
N VAL A 284 22.98 -17.84 -31.41
CA VAL A 284 23.40 -17.53 -30.03
C VAL A 284 22.58 -16.37 -29.46
N ALA A 285 22.43 -15.28 -30.22
CA ALA A 285 21.63 -14.12 -29.81
C ALA A 285 20.16 -14.51 -29.52
N SER A 286 19.59 -15.40 -30.33
CA SER A 286 18.22 -15.88 -30.17
C SER A 286 18.08 -16.83 -28.96
N GLU A 287 19.05 -17.70 -28.70
CA GLU A 287 19.06 -18.60 -27.54
C GLU A 287 19.12 -17.79 -26.24
N GLU A 288 20.06 -16.86 -26.14
CA GLU A 288 20.23 -16.00 -24.97
C GLU A 288 19.01 -15.07 -24.76
N THR A 289 18.36 -14.64 -25.84
CA THR A 289 17.08 -13.92 -25.79
C THR A 289 15.95 -14.82 -25.26
N ASN A 290 15.91 -16.11 -25.60
CA ASN A 290 14.90 -17.03 -25.08
C ASN A 290 15.07 -17.26 -23.57
N GLN A 291 16.30 -17.29 -23.06
CA GLN A 291 16.56 -17.32 -21.62
C GLN A 291 15.99 -16.07 -20.91
N LEU A 292 16.20 -14.87 -21.48
CA LEU A 292 15.58 -13.64 -20.96
C LEU A 292 14.04 -13.67 -21.01
N ARG A 293 13.46 -14.26 -22.06
CA ARG A 293 12.01 -14.46 -22.14
C ARG A 293 11.51 -15.44 -21.07
N GLY A 294 12.32 -16.42 -20.68
CA GLY A 294 12.04 -17.32 -19.56
C GLY A 294 12.06 -16.58 -18.22
N ASP A 295 13.09 -15.76 -17.96
CA ASP A 295 13.14 -14.90 -16.76
C ASP A 295 11.91 -13.97 -16.69
N LEU A 296 11.51 -13.38 -17.82
CA LEU A 296 10.30 -12.55 -17.91
C LEU A 296 9.03 -13.34 -17.61
N GLN A 297 8.94 -14.60 -18.03
CA GLN A 297 7.79 -15.46 -17.75
C GLN A 297 7.68 -15.81 -16.26
N VAL A 298 8.83 -16.00 -15.58
CA VAL A 298 8.87 -16.17 -14.12
C VAL A 298 8.35 -14.91 -13.43
N MET A 299 8.88 -13.74 -13.77
CA MET A 299 8.41 -12.46 -13.23
C MET A 299 6.92 -12.22 -13.48
N GLN A 300 6.42 -12.52 -14.68
CA GLN A 300 4.99 -12.44 -15.00
C GLN A 300 4.14 -13.34 -14.08
N THR A 301 4.63 -14.53 -13.77
CA THR A 301 3.90 -15.49 -12.92
C THR A 301 3.94 -15.06 -11.45
N SER A 302 5.09 -14.54 -10.97
CA SER A 302 5.21 -13.93 -9.64
C SER A 302 4.26 -12.74 -9.49
N VAL A 303 4.31 -11.78 -10.42
CA VAL A 303 3.41 -10.62 -10.42
C VAL A 303 1.94 -11.02 -10.50
N LYS A 304 1.60 -12.07 -11.26
CA LYS A 304 0.21 -12.55 -11.35
C LYS A 304 -0.30 -13.10 -10.02
N HIS A 305 0.53 -13.86 -9.30
CA HIS A 305 0.20 -14.37 -7.96
C HIS A 305 -0.02 -13.21 -6.98
N ASP A 306 0.97 -12.31 -6.88
CA ASP A 306 0.90 -11.14 -6.01
C ASP A 306 -0.30 -10.26 -6.32
N ALA A 307 -0.52 -9.94 -7.60
CA ALA A 307 -1.64 -9.11 -8.03
C ALA A 307 -2.99 -9.76 -7.70
N THR A 308 -3.07 -11.09 -7.76
CA THR A 308 -4.29 -11.82 -7.38
C THR A 308 -4.55 -11.71 -5.88
N ARG A 309 -3.51 -11.88 -5.08
CA ARG A 309 -3.57 -11.74 -3.61
C ARG A 309 -3.96 -10.32 -3.20
N ILE A 310 -3.31 -9.30 -3.80
CA ILE A 310 -3.64 -7.89 -3.57
C ILE A 310 -5.10 -7.60 -3.95
N LYS A 311 -5.56 -7.99 -5.14
CA LYS A 311 -6.94 -7.73 -5.58
C LYS A 311 -7.99 -8.39 -4.70
N ALA A 312 -7.74 -9.63 -4.27
CA ALA A 312 -8.65 -10.33 -3.37
C ALA A 312 -8.70 -9.66 -1.99
N ASP A 313 -7.55 -9.25 -1.44
CA ASP A 313 -7.50 -8.55 -0.16
C ASP A 313 -8.09 -7.13 -0.23
N MET A 314 -7.92 -6.40 -1.35
CA MET A 314 -8.61 -5.12 -1.56
C MET A 314 -10.14 -5.26 -1.51
N SER A 315 -10.68 -6.40 -1.94
CA SER A 315 -12.12 -6.69 -1.82
C SER A 315 -12.54 -6.89 -0.36
N ARG A 316 -11.68 -7.52 0.46
CA ARG A 316 -11.86 -7.60 1.92
C ARG A 316 -11.84 -6.19 2.55
N LEU A 317 -10.87 -5.35 2.17
CA LEU A 317 -10.77 -3.98 2.67
C LEU A 317 -12.00 -3.14 2.32
N LEU A 318 -12.55 -3.28 1.11
CA LEU A 318 -13.79 -2.62 0.71
C LEU A 318 -14.99 -3.02 1.60
N VAL A 319 -15.10 -4.31 1.97
CA VAL A 319 -16.15 -4.78 2.88
C VAL A 319 -16.02 -4.13 4.25
N ILE A 320 -14.79 -4.05 4.80
CA ILE A 320 -14.53 -3.37 6.08
C ILE A 320 -14.87 -1.89 5.97
N TYR A 321 -14.37 -1.22 4.92
CA TYR A 321 -14.63 0.18 4.63
C TYR A 321 -16.14 0.47 4.64
N LYS A 322 -16.94 -0.24 3.82
CA LYS A 322 -18.38 -0.01 3.75
C LYS A 322 -19.10 -0.37 5.03
N THR A 323 -18.65 -1.39 5.77
CA THR A 323 -19.25 -1.71 7.08
C THR A 323 -19.11 -0.53 8.04
N LEU A 324 -17.93 0.08 8.11
CA LEU A 324 -17.70 1.24 8.96
C LEU A 324 -18.44 2.47 8.43
N ASN A 325 -18.24 2.78 7.14
CA ASN A 325 -18.70 3.99 6.47
C ASN A 325 -20.22 4.09 6.31
N ASP A 326 -20.87 2.97 5.97
CA ASP A 326 -22.28 2.98 5.56
C ASP A 326 -23.22 2.55 6.67
N ILE A 327 -22.70 1.86 7.70
CA ILE A 327 -23.51 1.29 8.78
C ILE A 327 -23.10 1.87 10.13
N VAL A 328 -21.86 1.63 10.55
CA VAL A 328 -21.45 1.85 11.94
C VAL A 328 -21.32 3.35 12.25
N ILE A 329 -20.57 4.11 11.44
CA ILE A 329 -20.37 5.56 11.61
C ILE A 329 -21.71 6.32 11.50
N PRO A 330 -22.56 6.09 10.48
CA PRO A 330 -23.85 6.76 10.40
C PRO A 330 -24.77 6.46 11.59
N LYS A 331 -24.80 5.21 12.08
CA LYS A 331 -25.55 4.85 13.29
C LYS A 331 -25.04 5.64 14.51
N ALA A 332 -23.73 5.67 14.72
CA ALA A 332 -23.09 6.41 15.80
C ALA A 332 -23.41 7.91 15.75
N ASN A 333 -23.31 8.51 14.56
CA ASN A 333 -23.64 9.91 14.33
C ASN A 333 -25.09 10.26 14.67
N VAL A 334 -26.04 9.45 14.18
CA VAL A 334 -27.47 9.68 14.47
C VAL A 334 -27.77 9.49 15.96
N TYR A 335 -27.14 8.50 16.60
CA TYR A 335 -27.22 8.33 18.04
C TYR A 335 -26.73 9.56 18.80
N LEU A 336 -25.50 10.01 18.55
CA LEU A 336 -24.91 11.18 19.23
C LEU A 336 -25.73 12.46 19.00
N ARG A 337 -26.36 12.59 17.82
CA ARG A 337 -27.20 13.74 17.49
C ARG A 337 -28.46 13.86 18.35
N PHE A 338 -29.10 12.73 18.67
CA PHE A 338 -30.44 12.76 19.29
C PHE A 338 -30.50 12.16 20.69
N ALA A 339 -29.64 11.19 21.01
CA ALA A 339 -29.75 10.41 22.24
C ALA A 339 -29.63 11.28 23.49
N SER A 340 -28.62 12.15 23.57
CA SER A 340 -28.45 13.03 24.74
C SER A 340 -29.65 13.97 24.89
N ARG A 341 -30.17 14.56 23.80
CA ARG A 341 -31.35 15.44 23.87
C ARG A 341 -32.59 14.72 24.38
N LEU A 342 -32.84 13.51 23.87
CA LEU A 342 -33.98 12.67 24.24
C LEU A 342 -33.90 12.19 25.70
N MET A 343 -32.69 11.88 26.19
CA MET A 343 -32.49 11.47 27.58
C MET A 343 -32.49 12.67 28.55
N ASP A 344 -31.89 13.81 28.17
CA ASP A 344 -31.89 15.02 29.00
C ASP A 344 -33.30 15.59 29.17
N SER A 345 -34.15 15.59 28.13
CA SER A 345 -35.55 16.03 28.28
C SER A 345 -36.30 15.23 29.36
N ASP A 346 -35.98 13.95 29.47
CA ASP A 346 -36.59 13.02 30.42
C ASP A 346 -36.05 13.19 31.85
N PHE A 347 -34.75 13.48 32.01
CA PHE A 347 -34.12 13.62 33.33
C PHE A 347 -34.14 15.03 33.91
N LYS A 348 -33.96 16.06 33.07
CA LYS A 348 -33.55 17.41 33.49
C LYS A 348 -34.43 18.00 34.59
N SER A 349 -35.75 17.89 34.46
CA SER A 349 -36.68 18.43 35.46
C SER A 349 -36.59 17.76 36.84
N MET A 350 -36.05 16.54 36.92
CA MET A 350 -35.99 15.73 38.15
C MET A 350 -34.57 15.65 38.72
N THR A 351 -33.54 15.62 37.88
CA THR A 351 -32.13 15.66 38.29
C THR A 351 -31.71 17.03 38.79
N ASP A 352 -32.29 18.13 38.27
CA ASP A 352 -32.02 19.48 38.77
C ASP A 352 -32.43 19.65 40.23
N THR A 353 -33.46 18.93 40.68
CA THR A 353 -33.87 18.92 42.10
C THR A 353 -32.90 18.12 42.96
N LEU A 354 -32.40 16.99 42.46
CA LEU A 354 -31.43 16.13 43.16
C LEU A 354 -30.07 16.79 43.33
N TYR A 355 -29.54 17.35 42.24
CA TYR A 355 -28.21 17.94 42.21
C TYR A 355 -28.20 19.42 42.59
N GLY A 356 -29.36 20.06 42.70
CA GLY A 356 -29.51 21.45 43.15
C GLY A 356 -29.31 21.65 44.66
N ASP A 357 -29.28 20.58 45.46
CA ASP A 357 -28.99 20.66 46.90
C ASP A 357 -27.59 21.26 47.14
N ALA A 358 -27.49 22.20 48.08
CA ALA A 358 -26.24 22.90 48.38
C ALA A 358 -25.08 21.97 48.80
N ASN A 359 -25.38 20.78 49.33
CA ASN A 359 -24.41 19.78 49.77
C ASN A 359 -24.00 18.78 48.68
N VAL A 360 -24.75 18.75 47.57
CA VAL A 360 -24.53 17.83 46.43
C VAL A 360 -23.98 18.60 45.22
N ARG A 361 -24.46 19.82 44.97
CA ARG A 361 -24.09 20.64 43.82
C ARG A 361 -22.57 20.78 43.59
N PRO A 362 -21.72 21.06 44.61
CA PRO A 362 -20.27 21.15 44.39
C PRO A 362 -19.64 19.82 43.96
N LEU A 363 -20.17 18.70 44.47
CA LEU A 363 -19.70 17.36 44.08
C LEU A 363 -20.14 17.01 42.66
N GLU A 364 -21.34 17.44 42.25
CA GLU A 364 -21.81 17.25 40.88
C GLU A 364 -20.99 18.07 39.88
N GLU A 365 -20.69 19.32 40.21
CA GLU A 365 -19.79 20.16 39.41
C GLU A 365 -18.39 19.52 39.28
N GLU A 366 -17.86 18.94 40.37
CA GLU A 366 -16.62 18.16 40.34
C GLU A 366 -16.75 16.90 39.46
N ARG A 367 -17.83 16.13 39.59
CA ARG A 367 -18.10 14.93 38.78
C ARG A 367 -18.12 15.25 37.29
N GLN A 368 -18.81 16.31 36.89
CA GLN A 368 -18.86 16.75 35.50
C GLN A 368 -17.48 17.23 35.00
N ALA A 369 -16.73 17.94 35.83
CA ALA A 369 -15.36 18.35 35.49
C ALA A 369 -14.44 17.13 35.30
N LEU A 370 -14.56 16.11 36.15
CA LEU A 370 -13.80 14.86 36.03
C LEU A 370 -14.17 14.08 34.77
N LEU A 371 -15.46 13.98 34.44
CA LEU A 371 -15.93 13.33 33.21
C LEU A 371 -15.36 14.01 31.96
N ARG A 372 -15.34 15.35 31.91
CA ARG A 372 -14.73 16.11 30.81
C ARG A 372 -13.23 15.87 30.71
N GLN A 373 -12.53 15.82 31.84
CA GLN A 373 -11.09 15.53 31.87
C GLN A 373 -10.78 14.11 31.41
N ILE A 374 -11.54 13.11 31.89
CA ILE A 374 -11.38 11.71 31.47
C ILE A 374 -11.58 11.59 29.95
N LYS A 375 -12.63 12.21 29.41
CA LYS A 375 -12.87 12.25 27.95
C LYS A 375 -11.66 12.84 27.21
N SER A 376 -11.15 13.99 27.64
CA SER A 376 -9.99 14.64 27.01
C SER A 376 -8.75 13.74 27.01
N ILE A 377 -8.50 13.04 28.12
CA ILE A 377 -7.35 12.12 28.28
C ILE A 377 -7.54 10.86 27.42
N GLU A 378 -8.77 10.35 27.27
CA GLU A 378 -9.07 9.21 26.39
C GLU A 378 -8.84 9.56 24.91
N VAL A 379 -9.18 10.79 24.48
CA VAL A 379 -8.88 11.30 23.14
C VAL A 379 -7.37 11.43 22.92
N GLU A 380 -6.64 12.01 23.88
CA GLU A 380 -5.16 12.13 23.82
C GLU A 380 -4.48 10.75 23.77
N MET A 381 -4.97 9.79 24.56
CA MET A 381 -4.47 8.42 24.56
C MET A 381 -4.64 7.77 23.18
N ASN A 382 -5.81 7.95 22.55
CA ASN A 382 -6.08 7.41 21.22
C ASN A 382 -5.19 8.05 20.13
N ASP A 383 -4.96 9.37 20.17
CA ASP A 383 -4.01 10.05 19.25
C ASP A 383 -2.61 9.44 19.39
N HIS A 384 -2.12 9.26 20.61
CA HIS A 384 -0.80 8.65 20.82
C HIS A 384 -0.74 7.19 20.35
N LEU A 385 -1.77 6.39 20.62
CA LEU A 385 -1.83 5.00 20.12
C LEU A 385 -1.84 4.94 18.59
N GLN A 386 -2.54 5.85 17.92
CA GLN A 386 -2.56 5.95 16.47
C GLN A 386 -1.19 6.34 15.91
N ASN A 387 -0.54 7.36 16.48
CA ASN A 387 0.80 7.77 16.06
C ASN A 387 1.86 6.67 16.32
N ILE A 388 1.71 5.88 17.39
CA ILE A 388 2.56 4.69 17.61
C ILE A 388 2.47 3.71 16.44
N ASP A 389 1.27 3.44 15.90
CA ASP A 389 1.11 2.55 14.75
C ASP A 389 1.76 3.13 13.48
N VAL A 390 1.56 4.43 13.23
CA VAL A 390 2.17 5.15 12.10
C VAL A 390 3.70 5.07 12.17
N TYR A 391 4.30 5.50 13.28
CA TYR A 391 5.76 5.49 13.42
C TYR A 391 6.33 4.07 13.46
N LYS A 392 5.61 3.07 13.97
CA LYS A 392 6.03 1.66 13.83
C LYS A 392 6.14 1.25 12.36
N SER A 393 5.17 1.64 11.52
CA SER A 393 5.20 1.37 10.07
C SER A 393 6.38 2.09 9.42
N MET A 394 6.52 3.40 9.63
CA MET A 394 7.60 4.21 9.06
C MET A 394 8.99 3.69 9.46
N VAL A 395 9.19 3.36 10.74
CA VAL A 395 10.45 2.78 11.23
C VAL A 395 10.73 1.44 10.56
N ALA A 396 9.73 0.58 10.39
CA ALA A 396 9.89 -0.72 9.74
C ALA A 396 10.23 -0.57 8.25
N GLU A 397 9.54 0.32 7.55
CA GLU A 397 9.73 0.64 6.13
C GLU A 397 11.13 1.22 5.87
N LEU A 398 11.52 2.27 6.60
CA LEU A 398 12.83 2.89 6.49
C LEU A 398 13.95 1.91 6.87
N THR A 399 13.77 1.10 7.91
CA THR A 399 14.75 0.07 8.27
C THR A 399 14.95 -0.91 7.11
N THR A 400 13.87 -1.37 6.49
CA THR A 400 13.90 -2.33 5.37
C THR A 400 14.54 -1.74 4.11
N MET A 401 14.30 -0.45 3.85
CA MET A 401 14.89 0.28 2.74
C MET A 401 16.39 0.55 2.97
N LEU A 402 16.77 0.90 4.19
CA LEU A 402 18.18 1.07 4.56
C LEU A 402 18.93 -0.26 4.45
N GLU A 403 18.35 -1.38 4.89
CA GLU A 403 18.94 -2.71 4.70
C GLU A 403 19.13 -3.06 3.22
N SER A 404 18.16 -2.75 2.36
CA SER A 404 18.26 -3.04 0.93
C SER A 404 19.32 -2.20 0.22
N LYS A 405 19.43 -0.91 0.57
CA LYS A 405 20.40 0.02 -0.04
C LYS A 405 21.80 -0.10 0.55
N ARG A 406 21.96 -0.77 1.71
CA ARG A 406 23.24 -0.89 2.43
C ARG A 406 24.40 -1.42 1.58
N PRO A 407 24.27 -2.49 0.76
CA PRO A 407 25.38 -2.98 -0.05
C PRO A 407 25.85 -1.94 -1.09
N SER A 408 24.90 -1.28 -1.75
CA SER A 408 25.17 -0.23 -2.73
C SER A 408 25.80 1.00 -2.09
N TYR A 409 25.33 1.41 -0.90
CA TYR A 409 25.93 2.47 -0.11
C TYR A 409 27.38 2.17 0.29
N GLN A 410 27.64 0.97 0.83
CA GLN A 410 28.99 0.55 1.21
C GLN A 410 29.93 0.52 0.00
N LYS A 411 29.45 0.00 -1.14
CA LYS A 411 30.20 -0.02 -2.41
C LYS A 411 30.50 1.41 -2.90
N ALA A 412 29.52 2.31 -2.89
CA ALA A 412 29.69 3.70 -3.26
C ALA A 412 30.73 4.41 -2.36
N LYS A 413 30.66 4.20 -1.04
CA LYS A 413 31.59 4.77 -0.06
C LYS A 413 33.01 4.21 -0.22
N SER A 414 33.15 2.90 -0.46
CA SER A 414 34.45 2.24 -0.70
C SER A 414 35.14 2.70 -1.99
N ARG A 415 34.37 3.14 -2.98
CA ARG A 415 34.88 3.65 -4.27
C ARG A 415 35.31 5.11 -4.23
N LYS A 416 35.13 5.80 -3.10
CA LYS A 416 35.48 7.22 -2.96
C LYS A 416 36.98 7.40 -3.19
N PRO A 417 37.40 8.18 -4.21
CA PRO A 417 38.81 8.39 -4.49
C PRO A 417 39.52 9.02 -3.28
N SER A 418 40.65 8.46 -2.90
CA SER A 418 41.51 9.00 -1.84
C SER A 418 42.44 10.06 -2.41
N LYS A 419 42.54 11.21 -1.72
CA LYS A 419 43.43 12.29 -2.13
C LYS A 419 44.88 11.81 -2.12
N PRO A 420 45.65 11.99 -3.21
CA PRO A 420 47.02 11.51 -3.27
C PRO A 420 47.89 12.26 -2.25
N PHE A 421 48.81 11.53 -1.61
CA PHE A 421 49.79 12.12 -0.70
C PHE A 421 50.65 13.16 -1.44
N PHE A 422 51.02 14.25 -0.77
CA PHE A 422 51.63 15.41 -1.44
C PHE A 422 52.93 15.07 -2.18
N LEU A 423 53.74 14.13 -1.67
CA LEU A 423 54.97 13.65 -2.34
C LEU A 423 54.67 12.85 -3.62
N VAL A 424 53.59 12.08 -3.66
CA VAL A 424 53.17 11.34 -4.87
C VAL A 424 52.70 12.31 -5.94
N ASN A 425 52.01 13.37 -5.54
CA ASN A 425 51.61 14.43 -6.47
C ASN A 425 52.83 15.21 -7.01
N TRP A 426 53.85 15.46 -6.18
CA TRP A 426 55.11 16.06 -6.61
C TRP A 426 55.86 15.19 -7.61
N LEU A 427 56.05 13.90 -7.30
CA LEU A 427 56.75 12.94 -8.16
C LEU A 427 56.02 12.66 -9.49
N THR A 428 54.70 12.87 -9.52
CA THR A 428 53.88 12.73 -10.73
C THR A 428 53.65 14.08 -11.44
N PHE A 429 54.39 15.13 -11.07
CA PHE A 429 54.30 16.47 -11.65
C PHE A 429 52.85 17.02 -11.69
N GLY A 430 52.07 16.78 -10.64
CA GLY A 430 50.68 17.25 -10.54
C GLY A 430 49.64 16.35 -11.21
N ASN A 431 50.05 15.31 -11.95
CA ASN A 431 49.13 14.43 -12.67
C ASN A 431 48.27 13.58 -11.72
N ALA A 432 48.81 13.17 -10.56
CA ALA A 432 48.02 12.44 -9.55
C ALA A 432 46.86 13.28 -8.99
N ASN A 433 47.05 14.58 -8.73
CA ASN A 433 45.94 15.47 -8.33
C ASN A 433 44.92 15.63 -9.44
N ARG A 434 45.36 15.78 -10.69
CA ARG A 434 44.45 15.94 -11.83
C ARG A 434 43.56 14.70 -12.02
N ASN A 435 44.15 13.51 -11.92
CA ASN A 435 43.41 12.24 -11.96
C ASN A 435 42.49 12.07 -10.74
N TYR A 436 42.93 12.49 -9.55
CA TYR A 436 42.09 12.50 -8.36
C TYR A 436 40.84 13.38 -8.56
N TYR A 437 40.99 14.63 -9.00
CA TYR A 437 39.83 15.52 -9.17
C TYR A 437 38.88 15.04 -10.28
N ARG A 438 39.41 14.43 -11.36
CA ARG A 438 38.57 13.80 -12.39
C ARG A 438 37.79 12.61 -11.85
N ASN A 439 38.48 11.66 -11.22
CA ASN A 439 37.85 10.47 -10.64
C ASN A 439 36.89 10.85 -9.50
N TYR A 440 37.22 11.89 -8.72
CA TYR A 440 36.34 12.43 -7.70
C TYR A 440 35.09 13.04 -8.31
N SER A 441 35.21 13.81 -9.40
CA SER A 441 34.05 14.38 -10.11
C SER A 441 33.14 13.29 -10.68
N GLU A 442 33.70 12.25 -11.31
CA GLU A 442 32.94 11.10 -11.81
C GLU A 442 32.28 10.31 -10.67
N TRP A 443 33.00 10.10 -9.56
CA TRP A 443 32.45 9.47 -8.36
C TRP A 443 31.35 10.33 -7.74
N ASP A 444 31.53 11.64 -7.61
CA ASP A 444 30.59 12.57 -6.98
C ASP A 444 29.27 12.60 -7.79
N ALA A 445 29.36 12.70 -9.11
CA ALA A 445 28.19 12.65 -9.99
C ALA A 445 27.41 11.32 -9.90
N ALA A 446 28.11 10.19 -9.75
CA ALA A 446 27.48 8.87 -9.76
C ALA A 446 27.06 8.35 -8.37
N CYS A 447 27.77 8.75 -7.30
CA CYS A 447 27.65 8.16 -5.96
C CYS A 447 27.17 9.14 -4.88
N ALA A 448 27.41 10.45 -5.02
CA ALA A 448 27.02 11.41 -3.99
C ALA A 448 25.49 11.51 -3.78
N PRO A 449 24.63 11.44 -4.82
CA PRO A 449 23.19 11.42 -4.62
C PRO A 449 22.72 10.23 -3.78
N LEU A 450 23.21 9.02 -4.09
CA LEU A 450 22.90 7.80 -3.33
C LEU A 450 23.37 7.89 -1.87
N ILE A 451 24.57 8.44 -1.64
CA ILE A 451 25.11 8.60 -0.28
C ILE A 451 24.28 9.60 0.52
N ARG A 452 23.92 10.74 -0.06
CA ARG A 452 23.07 11.75 0.60
C ARG A 452 21.68 11.20 0.90
N GLU A 453 21.08 10.50 -0.06
CA GLU A 453 19.78 9.85 0.14
C GLU A 453 19.83 8.85 1.31
N TYR A 454 20.84 7.98 1.34
CA TYR A 454 21.01 7.01 2.42
C TYR A 454 21.29 7.67 3.78
N ASP A 455 22.16 8.69 3.82
CA ASP A 455 22.47 9.41 5.05
C ASP A 455 21.25 10.20 5.57
N ASN A 456 20.41 10.75 4.68
CA ASN A 456 19.14 11.38 5.04
C ASN A 456 18.16 10.35 5.64
N MET A 457 17.98 9.20 4.99
CA MET A 457 17.14 8.12 5.50
C MET A 457 17.58 7.63 6.90
N LEU A 458 18.88 7.66 7.20
CA LEU A 458 19.38 7.34 8.55
C LEU A 458 18.97 8.39 9.59
N VAL A 459 18.92 9.67 9.20
CA VAL A 459 18.45 10.75 10.06
C VAL A 459 16.94 10.60 10.29
N ASP A 460 16.18 10.38 9.22
CA ASP A 460 14.72 10.18 9.29
C ASP A 460 14.39 8.98 10.20
N LEU A 461 15.03 7.82 9.99
CA LEU A 461 14.85 6.64 10.83
C LEU A 461 15.15 6.92 12.31
N LYS A 462 16.15 7.76 12.60
CA LYS A 462 16.47 8.14 13.97
C LYS A 462 15.37 9.00 14.58
N LEU A 463 14.89 10.01 13.85
CA LEU A 463 13.82 10.89 14.30
C LEU A 463 12.52 10.11 14.53
N ASP A 464 12.14 9.23 13.61
CA ASP A 464 10.93 8.41 13.74
C ASP A 464 11.01 7.46 14.95
N LYS A 465 12.19 6.93 15.27
CA LYS A 465 12.40 6.13 16.49
C LYS A 465 12.27 6.97 17.77
N GLU A 466 12.77 8.19 17.75
CA GLU A 466 12.66 9.12 18.88
C GLU A 466 11.20 9.53 19.12
N GLU A 467 10.44 9.86 18.07
CA GLU A 467 9.00 10.18 18.17
C GLU A 467 8.16 8.94 18.56
N LEU A 468 8.48 7.75 18.04
CA LEU A 468 7.85 6.49 18.46
C LEU A 468 8.01 6.24 19.97
N LEU A 469 9.23 6.44 20.49
CA LEU A 469 9.51 6.27 21.92
C LEU A 469 8.75 7.33 22.75
N SER A 470 8.76 8.59 22.29
CA SER A 470 8.04 9.70 22.93
C SER A 470 6.55 9.39 23.09
N HIS A 471 5.88 8.90 22.03
CA HIS A 471 4.48 8.51 22.12
C HIS A 471 4.24 7.30 23.04
N GLN A 472 5.15 6.32 23.06
CA GLN A 472 5.04 5.19 23.99
C GLN A 472 5.10 5.64 25.46
N GLU A 473 6.05 6.51 25.79
CA GLU A 473 6.16 7.10 27.13
C GLU A 473 4.94 7.96 27.48
N ALA A 474 4.41 8.72 26.52
CA ALA A 474 3.22 9.53 26.71
C ALA A 474 1.97 8.67 27.00
N VAL A 475 1.78 7.54 26.31
CA VAL A 475 0.68 6.60 26.59
C VAL A 475 0.74 6.09 28.02
N ASP A 476 1.92 5.76 28.53
CA ASP A 476 2.05 5.26 29.91
C ASP A 476 1.70 6.35 30.94
N MET A 477 2.11 7.60 30.70
CA MET A 477 1.72 8.74 31.54
C MET A 477 0.22 9.00 31.51
N VAL A 478 -0.37 9.05 30.31
CA VAL A 478 -1.81 9.31 30.09
C VAL A 478 -2.66 8.19 30.72
N LYS A 479 -2.24 6.92 30.62
CA LYS A 479 -2.90 5.78 31.30
C LYS A 479 -2.88 5.90 32.82
N SER A 480 -1.75 6.32 33.40
CA SER A 480 -1.66 6.53 34.84
C SER A 480 -2.60 7.65 35.30
N GLU A 481 -2.67 8.73 34.53
CA GLU A 481 -3.55 9.86 34.84
C GLU A 481 -5.03 9.51 34.68
N HIS A 482 -5.39 8.75 33.63
CA HIS A 482 -6.72 8.19 33.44
C HIS A 482 -7.17 7.35 34.64
N SER A 483 -6.29 6.46 35.13
CA SER A 483 -6.56 5.62 36.30
C SER A 483 -6.78 6.46 37.56
N ARG A 484 -5.97 7.53 37.74
CA ARG A 484 -6.11 8.46 38.86
C ARG A 484 -7.44 9.22 38.83
N LEU A 485 -7.81 9.76 37.67
CA LEU A 485 -9.07 10.48 37.50
C LEU A 485 -10.28 9.55 37.66
N SER A 486 -10.22 8.34 37.12
CA SER A 486 -11.27 7.32 37.28
C SER A 486 -11.48 6.97 38.76
N GLY A 487 -10.40 6.77 39.52
CA GLY A 487 -10.49 6.54 40.97
C GLY A 487 -11.10 7.73 41.74
N ARG A 488 -10.83 8.97 41.30
CA ARG A 488 -11.46 10.17 41.88
C ARG A 488 -12.94 10.26 41.51
N LEU A 489 -13.31 9.95 40.27
CA LEU A 489 -14.69 9.91 39.81
C LEU A 489 -15.52 8.91 40.62
N ASP A 490 -14.97 7.72 40.90
CA ASP A 490 -15.62 6.70 41.72
C ASP A 490 -15.83 7.15 43.18
N ALA A 491 -14.88 7.90 43.73
CA ALA A 491 -14.99 8.46 45.07
C ALA A 491 -16.08 9.55 45.13
N VAL A 492 -16.06 10.52 44.22
CA VAL A 492 -17.05 11.59 44.14
C VAL A 492 -18.45 11.02 43.90
N SER A 493 -18.58 10.03 43.02
CA SER A 493 -19.86 9.36 42.75
C SER A 493 -20.40 8.64 43.99
N ARG A 494 -19.54 8.00 44.79
CA ARG A 494 -19.95 7.43 46.09
C ARG A 494 -20.40 8.49 47.09
N ASP A 495 -19.69 9.61 47.15
CA ASP A 495 -20.04 10.71 48.05
C ASP A 495 -21.38 11.35 47.67
N ILE A 496 -21.64 11.57 46.38
CA ILE A 496 -22.94 12.02 45.86
C ILE A 496 -24.04 11.04 46.30
N ARG A 497 -23.87 9.74 46.05
CA ARG A 497 -24.85 8.71 46.45
C ARG A 497 -25.11 8.67 47.95
N SER A 498 -24.10 8.91 48.78
CA SER A 498 -24.27 8.94 50.24
C SER A 498 -25.11 10.12 50.74
N ARG A 499 -25.20 11.20 49.95
CA ARG A 499 -25.90 12.45 50.28
C ARG A 499 -27.25 12.58 49.61
N ILE A 500 -27.45 11.88 48.50
CA ILE A 500 -28.73 11.78 47.83
C ILE A 500 -29.62 10.75 48.53
N VAL A 501 -30.81 11.18 48.94
CA VAL A 501 -31.89 10.28 49.36
C VAL A 501 -33.05 10.42 48.37
N SER A 502 -33.10 9.50 47.41
CA SER A 502 -34.15 9.47 46.38
C SER A 502 -35.49 9.06 46.98
N SER A 503 -36.41 10.03 47.14
CA SER A 503 -37.76 9.77 47.65
C SER A 503 -38.54 8.79 46.77
N ASP A 504 -39.42 7.98 47.35
CA ASP A 504 -40.26 7.04 46.59
C ASP A 504 -41.13 7.76 45.54
N ASN A 505 -41.56 8.99 45.85
CA ASN A 505 -42.28 9.85 44.90
C ASN A 505 -41.42 10.23 43.68
N LEU A 506 -40.12 10.48 43.88
CA LEU A 506 -39.18 10.78 42.79
C LEU A 506 -38.90 9.55 41.94
N LYS A 507 -38.72 8.38 42.58
CA LYS A 507 -38.61 7.10 41.88
C LYS A 507 -39.84 6.86 41.02
N ILE A 508 -41.05 6.92 41.60
CA ILE A 508 -42.34 6.75 40.88
C ILE A 508 -42.48 7.73 39.71
N LYS A 509 -42.08 8.99 39.88
CA LYS A 509 -42.13 10.00 38.81
C LYS A 509 -41.11 9.75 37.69
N THR A 510 -39.98 9.13 37.99
CA THR A 510 -38.93 8.78 37.02
C THR A 510 -39.15 7.43 36.32
N LEU A 511 -40.12 6.62 36.75
CA LEU A 511 -40.41 5.29 36.16
C LEU A 511 -40.61 5.36 34.65
N LYS A 512 -41.53 6.22 34.18
CA LYS A 512 -41.90 6.24 32.76
C LYS A 512 -40.68 6.50 31.87
N TYR A 513 -39.77 7.34 32.35
CA TYR A 513 -38.54 7.74 31.68
C TYR A 513 -37.42 6.69 31.77
N LEU A 514 -37.43 5.84 32.80
CA LEU A 514 -36.44 4.79 32.97
C LEU A 514 -36.42 3.84 31.76
N ARG A 515 -37.59 3.44 31.25
CA ARG A 515 -37.68 2.57 30.07
C ARG A 515 -36.98 3.19 28.86
N ASP A 516 -37.29 4.45 28.60
CA ASP A 516 -36.83 5.19 27.42
C ASP A 516 -35.31 5.43 27.46
N VAL A 517 -34.80 5.81 28.62
CA VAL A 517 -33.37 6.00 28.86
C VAL A 517 -32.62 4.69 28.74
N VAL A 518 -33.12 3.61 29.36
CA VAL A 518 -32.46 2.29 29.28
C VAL A 518 -32.39 1.81 27.84
N ALA A 519 -33.45 2.02 27.04
CA ALA A 519 -33.44 1.69 25.62
C ALA A 519 -32.35 2.46 24.86
N MET A 520 -32.20 3.76 25.10
CA MET A 520 -31.14 4.57 24.50
C MET A 520 -29.74 4.15 24.96
N LEU A 521 -29.54 3.89 26.26
CA LEU A 521 -28.23 3.44 26.77
C LEU A 521 -27.82 2.09 26.19
N LYS A 522 -28.77 1.16 26.07
CA LYS A 522 -28.54 -0.13 25.40
C LYS A 522 -28.20 0.02 23.93
N LEU A 523 -28.89 0.92 23.23
CA LEU A 523 -28.57 1.25 21.84
C LEU A 523 -27.17 1.84 21.72
N GLY A 524 -26.79 2.78 22.60
CA GLY A 524 -25.45 3.36 22.64
C GLY A 524 -24.38 2.29 22.88
N ARG A 525 -24.62 1.40 23.85
CA ARG A 525 -23.75 0.25 24.12
C ARG A 525 -23.61 -0.67 22.92
N GLU A 526 -24.72 -1.05 22.27
CA GLU A 526 -24.70 -1.89 21.06
C GLU A 526 -23.87 -1.25 19.94
N ILE A 527 -24.03 0.07 19.73
CA ILE A 527 -23.25 0.80 18.73
C ILE A 527 -21.77 0.79 19.12
N ALA A 528 -21.43 1.03 20.39
CA ALA A 528 -20.04 0.99 20.86
C ALA A 528 -19.40 -0.41 20.73
N GLU A 529 -20.19 -1.46 20.92
CA GLU A 529 -19.81 -2.88 20.75
C GLU A 529 -19.79 -3.34 19.27
N SER A 530 -20.00 -2.42 18.32
CA SER A 530 -19.95 -2.74 16.89
C SER A 530 -18.63 -3.41 16.51
N LYS A 531 -18.74 -4.58 15.89
CA LYS A 531 -17.60 -5.43 15.52
C LYS A 531 -17.62 -5.82 14.06
N LEU A 532 -16.45 -6.20 13.55
CA LEU A 532 -16.31 -6.83 12.24
C LEU A 532 -16.53 -8.34 12.34
N ASP A 533 -16.90 -8.97 11.23
CA ASP A 533 -16.88 -10.44 11.10
C ASP A 533 -15.43 -10.93 11.25
N ASP A 534 -15.20 -11.95 12.09
CA ASP A 534 -13.87 -12.52 12.35
C ASP A 534 -13.15 -12.96 11.07
N LYS A 535 -13.89 -13.32 10.01
CA LYS A 535 -13.33 -13.69 8.71
C LYS A 535 -12.66 -12.54 7.96
N LEU A 536 -12.96 -11.29 8.34
CA LEU A 536 -12.38 -10.10 7.74
C LEU A 536 -11.08 -9.67 8.42
N LEU A 537 -10.69 -10.31 9.54
CA LEU A 537 -9.52 -9.90 10.32
C LEU A 537 -8.20 -10.35 9.70
N ARG A 538 -8.21 -11.48 9.00
CA ARG A 538 -7.00 -12.03 8.36
C ARG A 538 -6.89 -11.63 6.91
N THR A 539 -5.66 -11.50 6.43
CA THR A 539 -5.41 -11.27 5.00
C THR A 539 -5.87 -12.46 4.15
N VAL A 540 -6.19 -12.19 2.89
CA VAL A 540 -6.53 -13.25 1.94
C VAL A 540 -5.28 -14.07 1.57
N GLU A 541 -5.40 -15.39 1.66
CA GLU A 541 -4.38 -16.34 1.19
C GLU A 541 -4.72 -16.88 -0.20
N ILE A 542 -3.72 -16.84 -1.09
CA ILE A 542 -3.77 -17.41 -2.44
C ILE A 542 -2.69 -18.49 -2.53
N SER A 543 -3.09 -19.70 -2.92
CA SER A 543 -2.16 -20.84 -3.04
C SER A 543 -1.07 -20.54 -4.08
N ASP A 544 0.17 -20.99 -3.84
CA ASP A 544 1.22 -20.89 -4.85
C ASP A 544 1.09 -22.01 -5.89
N PHE A 545 0.71 -21.63 -7.10
CA PHE A 545 0.52 -22.54 -8.23
C PHE A 545 1.75 -22.65 -9.13
N LYS A 546 2.87 -21.97 -8.80
CA LYS A 546 4.12 -22.04 -9.57
C LYS A 546 4.69 -23.46 -9.62
N GLU A 547 4.47 -24.27 -8.59
CA GLU A 547 5.03 -25.62 -8.48
C GLU A 547 4.02 -26.76 -8.58
N THR A 548 2.78 -26.52 -8.17
CA THR A 548 1.75 -27.56 -7.96
C THR A 548 0.90 -27.86 -9.20
N THR A 549 0.90 -26.96 -10.19
CA THR A 549 0.12 -27.07 -11.44
C THR A 549 1.05 -26.96 -12.64
N LYS A 550 1.83 -28.02 -12.86
CA LYS A 550 2.73 -28.15 -14.02
C LYS A 550 2.19 -29.19 -14.99
N LEU A 551 2.65 -29.10 -16.24
CA LEU A 551 2.53 -30.19 -17.20
C LEU A 551 3.08 -31.49 -16.59
N PRO A 552 2.50 -32.65 -16.93
CA PRO A 552 2.99 -33.96 -16.51
C PRO A 552 4.51 -34.15 -16.80
N ALA A 553 5.23 -34.78 -15.86
CA ALA A 553 6.69 -34.91 -15.91
C ALA A 553 7.20 -35.69 -17.13
N ASP A 554 6.39 -36.61 -17.66
CA ASP A 554 6.63 -37.36 -18.89
C ASP A 554 6.77 -36.45 -20.12
N ILE A 555 6.10 -35.29 -20.17
CA ILE A 555 6.23 -34.36 -21.30
C ILE A 555 7.60 -33.67 -21.28
N GLU A 556 8.11 -33.33 -20.09
CA GLU A 556 9.43 -32.70 -19.92
C GLU A 556 10.57 -33.70 -20.18
N GLU A 557 10.39 -34.94 -19.74
CA GLU A 557 11.32 -36.04 -19.98
C GLU A 557 11.41 -36.37 -21.48
N ASN A 558 10.27 -36.51 -22.17
CA ASN A 558 10.23 -36.80 -23.62
C ASN A 558 10.87 -35.68 -24.47
N LEU A 559 10.70 -34.41 -24.08
CA LEU A 559 11.32 -33.28 -24.78
C LEU A 559 12.84 -33.27 -24.61
N THR A 560 13.32 -33.64 -23.42
CA THR A 560 14.75 -33.75 -23.11
C THR A 560 15.36 -34.92 -23.89
N GLU A 561 14.68 -36.07 -23.91
CA GLU A 561 15.10 -37.25 -24.68
C GLU A 561 15.18 -36.94 -26.18
N PHE A 562 14.16 -36.30 -26.75
CA PHE A 562 14.15 -35.90 -28.15
C PHE A 562 15.32 -34.97 -28.51
N THR A 563 15.64 -34.01 -27.64
CA THR A 563 16.75 -33.08 -27.85
C THR A 563 18.10 -33.79 -27.80
N ASN A 564 18.27 -34.75 -26.88
CA ASN A 564 19.48 -35.58 -26.80
C ASN A 564 19.63 -36.45 -28.05
N VAL A 565 18.54 -37.06 -28.55
CA VAL A 565 18.54 -37.83 -29.79
C VAL A 565 18.98 -36.96 -30.98
N LEU A 566 18.53 -35.70 -31.05
CA LEU A 566 19.00 -34.78 -32.09
C LEU A 566 20.50 -34.50 -31.96
N ALA A 567 21.00 -34.22 -30.75
CA ALA A 567 22.42 -33.94 -30.51
C ALA A 567 23.33 -35.12 -30.86
N ASP A 568 22.89 -36.35 -30.58
CA ASP A 568 23.67 -37.57 -30.78
C ASP A 568 23.65 -38.09 -32.24
N ASN A 569 22.68 -37.67 -33.06
CA ASN A 569 22.48 -38.23 -34.40
C ASN A 569 22.64 -37.21 -35.55
N LEU A 570 22.63 -35.90 -35.26
CA LEU A 570 22.86 -34.86 -36.27
C LEU A 570 24.32 -34.43 -36.29
N HIS A 571 25.04 -34.86 -37.33
CA HIS A 571 26.41 -34.42 -37.61
C HIS A 571 26.55 -33.97 -39.07
N VAL A 572 27.39 -32.96 -39.28
CA VAL A 572 27.81 -32.51 -40.60
C VAL A 572 28.81 -33.50 -41.16
N ASP A 573 28.51 -34.04 -42.34
CA ASP A 573 29.41 -34.92 -43.07
C ASP A 573 30.00 -34.22 -44.31
N ARG A 574 31.02 -34.87 -44.89
CA ARG A 574 31.72 -34.40 -46.09
C ARG A 574 30.80 -34.11 -47.28
N ARG A 575 29.68 -34.82 -47.42
CA ARG A 575 28.72 -34.62 -48.51
C ARG A 575 27.88 -33.38 -48.29
N MET A 576 27.58 -33.05 -47.05
CA MET A 576 26.84 -31.85 -46.66
C MET A 576 27.71 -30.59 -46.81
N THR A 577 28.99 -30.68 -46.42
CA THR A 577 29.98 -29.61 -46.62
C THR A 577 30.15 -29.24 -48.10
N ASN A 578 30.29 -30.24 -48.98
CA ASN A 578 30.39 -30.01 -50.43
C ASN A 578 29.13 -29.36 -51.00
N ARG A 579 27.94 -29.84 -50.60
CA ARG A 579 26.67 -29.25 -51.03
C ARG A 579 26.51 -27.79 -50.59
N LEU A 580 26.85 -27.47 -49.34
CA LEU A 580 26.79 -26.11 -48.83
C LEU A 580 27.70 -25.15 -49.62
N LEU A 581 28.90 -25.61 -50.01
CA LEU A 581 29.81 -24.83 -50.84
C LEU A 581 29.30 -24.66 -52.28
N ASP A 582 28.71 -25.70 -52.86
CA ASP A 582 28.09 -25.64 -54.19
C ASP A 582 26.90 -24.67 -54.21
N ASP A 583 26.02 -24.72 -53.20
CA ASP A 583 24.87 -23.81 -53.06
C ASP A 583 25.31 -22.35 -52.91
N VAL A 584 26.36 -22.08 -52.13
CA VAL A 584 26.94 -20.74 -51.99
C VAL A 584 27.57 -20.26 -53.30
N ALA A 585 28.18 -21.16 -54.07
CA ALA A 585 28.74 -20.84 -55.38
C ALA A 585 27.64 -20.47 -56.39
N GLU A 586 26.52 -21.19 -56.36
CA GLU A 586 25.35 -20.93 -57.20
C GLU A 586 24.71 -19.56 -56.85
N LEU A 587 24.48 -19.29 -55.57
CA LEU A 587 23.92 -18.03 -55.08
C LEU A 587 24.82 -16.81 -55.38
N ALA A 588 26.14 -16.97 -55.23
CA ALA A 588 27.10 -15.94 -55.60
C ALA A 588 27.17 -15.72 -57.13
N GLY A 589 26.96 -16.77 -57.92
CA GLY A 589 26.87 -16.73 -59.38
C GLY A 589 25.60 -16.06 -59.90
N GLU A 590 24.44 -16.29 -59.27
CA GLU A 590 23.17 -15.66 -59.63
C GLU A 590 23.14 -14.15 -59.38
N ASN A 591 23.74 -13.68 -58.28
CA ASN A 591 23.86 -12.25 -58.01
C ASN A 591 24.78 -11.53 -59.01
N ASN A 592 25.84 -12.19 -59.50
CA ASN A 592 26.66 -11.66 -60.59
C ASN A 592 25.88 -11.57 -61.92
N LYS A 593 24.96 -12.50 -62.21
CA LYS A 593 24.08 -12.44 -63.39
C LYS A 593 23.06 -11.29 -63.34
N LYS A 594 22.61 -10.86 -62.16
CA LYS A 594 21.73 -9.68 -62.01
C LYS A 594 22.48 -8.34 -62.12
N LEU A 595 23.79 -8.33 -61.89
CA LEU A 595 24.64 -7.13 -61.93
C LEU A 595 25.36 -6.93 -63.27
N GLN A 596 25.55 -7.98 -64.06
CA GLN A 596 26.18 -7.90 -65.39
C GLN A 596 25.19 -8.41 -66.45
N GLY A 597 24.74 -7.49 -67.31
CA GLY A 597 23.89 -7.82 -68.46
C GLY A 597 24.52 -8.90 -69.36
N THR A 598 23.64 -9.71 -69.95
CA THR A 598 23.88 -10.84 -70.87
C THR A 598 25.22 -10.84 -71.60
N GLN A 599 26.18 -11.60 -71.07
CA GLN A 599 27.23 -12.25 -71.85
C GLN A 599 27.32 -13.74 -71.47
N PRO A 600 27.62 -14.63 -72.43
CA PRO A 600 27.68 -16.07 -72.19
C PRO A 600 28.97 -16.39 -71.41
N GLN A 601 28.83 -16.79 -70.14
CA GLN A 601 29.94 -17.33 -69.36
C GLN A 601 30.04 -18.85 -69.53
N GLN A 602 31.28 -19.31 -69.73
CA GLN A 602 31.69 -20.71 -69.63
C GLN A 602 31.19 -21.32 -68.32
N LYS A 603 30.71 -22.57 -68.34
CA LYS A 603 30.42 -23.34 -67.12
C LYS A 603 31.62 -23.25 -66.19
N ALA A 604 31.48 -22.54 -65.07
CA ALA A 604 32.49 -22.51 -64.03
C ALA A 604 32.77 -23.96 -63.62
N LYS A 605 34.02 -24.40 -63.75
CA LYS A 605 34.46 -25.64 -63.12
C LYS A 605 34.23 -25.47 -61.61
N THR A 606 33.58 -26.45 -60.99
CA THR A 606 33.51 -26.57 -59.53
C THR A 606 34.94 -26.42 -59.01
N PRO A 607 35.24 -25.43 -58.16
CA PRO A 607 36.59 -25.25 -57.66
C PRO A 607 36.97 -26.51 -56.86
N ALA A 608 38.15 -27.09 -57.14
CA ALA A 608 38.65 -28.21 -56.37
C ALA A 608 39.12 -27.68 -55.01
N TYR A 609 38.33 -27.92 -53.96
CA TYR A 609 38.66 -27.56 -52.58
C TYR A 609 39.73 -28.51 -52.01
N THR A 610 40.66 -27.99 -51.21
CA THR A 610 41.61 -28.86 -50.49
C THR A 610 40.92 -29.57 -49.32
N GLU A 611 41.50 -30.67 -48.84
CA GLU A 611 40.93 -31.35 -47.66
C GLU A 611 40.91 -30.44 -46.43
N GLU A 612 41.95 -29.63 -46.22
CA GLU A 612 42.00 -28.64 -45.12
C GLU A 612 40.91 -27.57 -45.21
N GLU A 613 40.60 -27.09 -46.42
CA GLU A 613 39.54 -26.10 -46.65
C GLU A 613 38.15 -26.68 -46.35
N LEU A 614 37.93 -27.94 -46.73
CA LEU A 614 36.69 -28.64 -46.46
C LEU A 614 36.55 -28.99 -44.96
N ASP A 615 37.64 -29.40 -44.29
CA ASP A 615 37.65 -29.69 -42.85
C ASP A 615 37.31 -28.44 -42.03
N MET A 616 37.79 -27.27 -42.47
CA MET A 616 37.49 -25.99 -41.82
C MET A 616 36.00 -25.62 -41.94
N VAL A 617 35.37 -25.83 -43.09
CA VAL A 617 33.94 -25.56 -43.30
C VAL A 617 33.10 -26.58 -42.54
N GLU A 618 33.49 -27.85 -42.56
CA GLU A 618 32.84 -28.95 -41.84
C GLU A 618 32.81 -28.67 -40.33
N ALA A 619 33.96 -28.31 -39.74
CA ALA A 619 34.04 -27.93 -38.32
C ALA A 619 33.19 -26.69 -37.98
N LYS A 620 33.15 -25.68 -38.86
CA LYS A 620 32.34 -24.47 -38.64
C LYS A 620 30.84 -24.74 -38.81
N ALA A 621 30.46 -25.58 -39.75
CA ALA A 621 29.09 -26.01 -39.98
C ALA A 621 28.59 -26.91 -38.85
N GLU A 622 29.42 -27.84 -38.35
CA GLU A 622 29.12 -28.66 -37.17
C GLU A 622 28.87 -27.80 -35.95
N LYS A 623 29.72 -26.79 -35.71
CA LYS A 623 29.52 -25.82 -34.62
C LYS A 623 28.17 -25.08 -34.76
N THR A 624 27.82 -24.63 -35.97
CA THR A 624 26.54 -23.95 -36.22
C THR A 624 25.35 -24.90 -36.04
N LEU A 625 25.50 -26.18 -36.41
CA LEU A 625 24.47 -27.22 -36.24
C LEU A 625 24.19 -27.48 -34.75
N GLN A 626 25.25 -27.68 -33.95
CA GLN A 626 25.15 -27.85 -32.50
C GLN A 626 24.51 -26.63 -31.83
N GLN A 627 24.84 -25.42 -32.29
CA GLN A 627 24.20 -24.19 -31.82
C GLN A 627 22.70 -24.11 -32.20
N GLY A 628 22.31 -24.69 -33.33
CA GLY A 628 20.91 -24.84 -33.74
C GLY A 628 20.12 -25.79 -32.82
N ILE A 629 20.75 -26.87 -32.35
CA ILE A 629 20.15 -27.81 -31.40
C ILE A 629 19.97 -27.14 -30.02
N ALA A 630 20.96 -26.40 -29.54
CA ALA A 630 20.84 -25.60 -28.30
C ALA A 630 19.73 -24.54 -28.40
N LEU A 631 19.60 -23.87 -29.55
CA LEU A 631 18.51 -22.94 -29.80
C LEU A 631 17.15 -23.65 -29.73
N PHE A 632 17.01 -24.83 -30.34
CA PHE A 632 15.77 -25.62 -30.27
C PHE A 632 15.39 -25.99 -28.83
N ASP A 633 16.35 -26.49 -28.04
CA ASP A 633 16.15 -26.79 -26.61
C ASP A 633 15.64 -25.54 -25.86
N SER A 634 16.29 -24.39 -26.07
CA SER A 634 15.88 -23.13 -25.43
C SER A 634 14.44 -22.72 -25.78
N VAL A 635 13.99 -22.98 -27.03
CA VAL A 635 12.62 -22.69 -27.47
C VAL A 635 11.63 -23.66 -26.83
N ALA A 636 11.96 -24.95 -26.77
CA ALA A 636 11.13 -25.97 -26.14
C ALA A 636 10.90 -25.67 -24.66
N ARG A 637 11.99 -25.38 -23.91
CA ARG A 637 11.91 -24.99 -22.49
C ARG A 637 11.10 -23.71 -22.29
N LEU A 638 11.30 -22.69 -23.13
CA LEU A 638 10.52 -21.45 -23.06
C LEU A 638 9.02 -21.72 -23.27
N LYS A 639 8.67 -22.58 -24.24
CA LYS A 639 7.26 -22.93 -24.50
C LYS A 639 6.64 -23.70 -23.35
N LEU A 640 7.38 -24.62 -22.74
CA LEU A 640 6.95 -25.34 -21.53
C LEU A 640 6.70 -24.39 -20.37
N GLN A 641 7.61 -23.44 -20.12
CA GLN A 641 7.42 -22.41 -19.09
C GLN A 641 6.20 -21.51 -19.37
N GLN A 642 5.98 -21.12 -20.64
CA GLN A 642 4.81 -20.33 -21.05
C GLN A 642 3.49 -21.08 -20.82
N LEU A 643 3.47 -22.40 -21.05
CA LEU A 643 2.29 -23.23 -20.81
C LEU A 643 2.01 -23.39 -19.32
N ASN A 644 3.03 -23.71 -18.51
CA ASN A 644 2.90 -23.79 -17.05
C ASN A 644 2.42 -22.45 -16.46
N GLY A 645 2.96 -21.32 -16.93
CA GLY A 645 2.52 -19.99 -16.51
C GLY A 645 1.04 -19.70 -16.84
N ARG A 646 0.53 -20.19 -17.98
CA ARG A 646 -0.90 -20.06 -18.33
C ARG A 646 -1.81 -20.90 -17.44
N ILE A 647 -1.38 -22.11 -17.09
CA ILE A 647 -2.13 -22.99 -16.18
C ILE A 647 -2.22 -22.33 -14.79
N ALA A 648 -1.08 -21.88 -14.26
CA ALA A 648 -1.05 -21.16 -12.98
C ALA A 648 -1.92 -19.90 -13.01
N ALA A 649 -1.84 -19.09 -14.08
CA ALA A 649 -2.68 -17.90 -14.25
C ALA A 649 -4.18 -18.21 -14.22
N ALA A 650 -4.61 -19.29 -14.88
CA ALA A 650 -6.01 -19.70 -14.86
C ALA A 650 -6.48 -20.15 -13.46
N ALA A 651 -5.62 -20.86 -12.72
CA ALA A 651 -5.91 -21.24 -11.33
C ALA A 651 -6.00 -20.02 -10.40
N TYR A 652 -5.11 -19.03 -10.57
CA TYR A 652 -5.22 -17.74 -9.87
C TYR A 652 -6.53 -17.01 -10.19
N ASP A 653 -6.94 -16.99 -11.47
CA ASP A 653 -8.20 -16.35 -11.89
C ASP A 653 -9.45 -17.07 -11.35
N GLU A 654 -9.36 -18.38 -11.10
CA GLU A 654 -10.43 -19.14 -10.44
C GLU A 654 -10.54 -18.80 -8.95
N GLN A 655 -9.44 -18.84 -8.19
CA GLN A 655 -9.45 -18.44 -6.78
C GLN A 655 -9.91 -16.99 -6.60
N LEU A 656 -9.47 -16.07 -7.47
CA LEU A 656 -9.91 -14.68 -7.41
C LEU A 656 -11.42 -14.56 -7.56
N ARG A 657 -12.03 -15.31 -8.49
CA ARG A 657 -13.49 -15.30 -8.70
C ARG A 657 -14.24 -15.81 -7.48
N GLU A 658 -13.72 -16.81 -6.78
CA GLU A 658 -14.33 -17.32 -5.54
C GLU A 658 -14.33 -16.27 -4.42
N TYR A 659 -13.19 -15.59 -4.22
CA TYR A 659 -13.09 -14.49 -3.26
C TYR A 659 -14.00 -13.32 -3.64
N THR A 660 -13.99 -12.90 -4.91
CA THR A 660 -14.88 -11.83 -5.40
C THR A 660 -16.35 -12.17 -5.16
N LYS A 661 -16.77 -13.41 -5.42
CA LYS A 661 -18.15 -13.85 -5.16
C LYS A 661 -18.49 -13.80 -3.67
N THR A 662 -17.55 -14.23 -2.82
CA THR A 662 -17.72 -14.21 -1.36
C THR A 662 -17.87 -12.79 -0.84
N PHE A 663 -16.95 -11.89 -1.18
CA PHE A 663 -17.00 -10.50 -0.73
C PHE A 663 -18.19 -9.73 -1.33
N LYS A 664 -18.59 -10.03 -2.56
CA LYS A 664 -19.84 -9.47 -3.11
C LYS A 664 -21.06 -9.81 -2.24
N GLY A 665 -21.15 -11.05 -1.75
CA GLY A 665 -22.22 -11.45 -0.83
C GLY A 665 -22.20 -10.67 0.51
N TYR A 666 -21.05 -10.21 0.97
CA TYR A 666 -20.96 -9.29 2.11
C TYR A 666 -21.41 -7.88 1.73
N LEU A 667 -20.98 -7.37 0.57
CA LEU A 667 -21.35 -6.04 0.08
C LEU A 667 -22.86 -5.91 -0.13
N ASP A 668 -23.50 -6.92 -0.74
CA ASP A 668 -24.96 -6.93 -0.98
C ASP A 668 -25.72 -6.82 0.36
N LYS A 669 -25.28 -7.54 1.41
CA LYS A 669 -25.87 -7.43 2.76
C LYS A 669 -25.66 -6.05 3.40
N ILE A 670 -24.49 -5.45 3.17
CA ILE A 670 -24.18 -4.10 3.65
C ILE A 670 -25.08 -3.09 2.96
N ASP A 671 -25.26 -3.20 1.65
CA ASP A 671 -26.11 -2.31 0.85
C ASP A 671 -27.58 -2.43 1.26
N ASP A 672 -28.09 -3.64 1.50
CA ASP A 672 -29.44 -3.87 2.04
C ASP A 672 -29.62 -3.20 3.42
N LYS A 673 -28.63 -3.36 4.31
CA LYS A 673 -28.65 -2.76 5.66
C LYS A 673 -28.55 -1.23 5.58
N ASN A 674 -27.69 -0.68 4.73
CA ASN A 674 -27.57 0.76 4.49
C ASN A 674 -28.90 1.33 3.97
N ALA A 675 -29.54 0.67 3.00
CA ALA A 675 -30.84 1.08 2.48
C ALA A 675 -31.94 1.08 3.56
N TYR A 676 -31.92 0.09 4.46
CA TYR A 676 -32.80 0.06 5.63
C TYR A 676 -32.51 1.21 6.60
N LEU A 677 -31.24 1.45 6.94
CA LEU A 677 -30.83 2.53 7.83
C LEU A 677 -31.18 3.91 7.30
N ARG A 678 -31.01 4.16 6.00
CA ARG A 678 -31.42 5.42 5.37
C ARG A 678 -32.90 5.71 5.60
N LYS A 679 -33.77 4.70 5.52
CA LYS A 679 -35.21 4.86 5.82
C LYS A 679 -35.44 5.21 7.29
N ILE A 680 -34.70 4.58 8.21
CA ILE A 680 -34.77 4.90 9.63
C ILE A 680 -34.29 6.33 9.89
N PHE A 681 -33.15 6.74 9.32
CA PHE A 681 -32.61 8.08 9.45
C PHE A 681 -33.60 9.14 8.93
N THR A 682 -34.25 8.90 7.79
CA THR A 682 -35.33 9.77 7.30
C THR A 682 -36.46 9.88 8.33
N ARG A 683 -36.89 8.76 8.92
CA ARG A 683 -37.95 8.77 9.95
C ARG A 683 -37.54 9.54 11.21
N ILE A 684 -36.31 9.38 11.69
CA ILE A 684 -35.77 10.09 12.86
C ILE A 684 -35.73 11.60 12.59
N ASN A 685 -35.23 12.00 11.42
CA ASN A 685 -35.06 13.40 11.05
C ASN A 685 -36.40 14.10 10.78
N LEU A 686 -37.41 13.38 10.26
CA LEU A 686 -38.74 13.93 9.95
C LEU A 686 -39.76 13.76 11.08
N ALA A 687 -39.41 13.14 12.21
CA ALA A 687 -40.33 12.93 13.31
C ALA A 687 -40.91 14.24 13.86
N ASP A 688 -42.24 14.30 13.99
CA ASP A 688 -42.98 15.50 14.37
C ASP A 688 -42.82 15.82 15.88
N ASN A 689 -42.46 14.84 16.69
CA ASN A 689 -42.29 14.96 18.13
C ASN A 689 -41.21 14.01 18.68
N GLU A 690 -40.85 14.17 19.97
CA GLU A 690 -39.76 13.41 20.60
C GLU A 690 -40.10 11.94 20.82
N GLU A 691 -41.37 11.59 21.01
CA GLU A 691 -41.81 10.21 21.18
C GLU A 691 -41.73 9.42 19.86
N GLU A 692 -42.18 10.01 18.75
CA GLU A 692 -42.00 9.42 17.42
C GLU A 692 -40.52 9.26 17.07
N ARG A 693 -39.69 10.25 17.44
CA ARG A 693 -38.24 10.18 17.25
C ARG A 693 -37.63 9.05 18.06
N ARG A 694 -38.06 8.84 19.31
CA ARG A 694 -37.60 7.75 20.18
C ARG A 694 -37.93 6.39 19.59
N GLN A 695 -39.18 6.19 19.14
CA GLN A 695 -39.59 4.96 18.48
C GLN A 695 -38.78 4.70 17.20
N ALA A 696 -38.43 5.74 16.44
CA ALA A 696 -37.58 5.61 15.26
C ALA A 696 -36.11 5.32 15.63
N MET A 697 -35.59 5.91 16.71
CA MET A 697 -34.25 5.61 17.26
C MET A 697 -34.14 4.15 17.70
N GLU A 698 -35.16 3.59 18.34
CA GLU A 698 -35.19 2.17 18.74
C GLU A 698 -35.05 1.23 17.53
N MET A 699 -35.48 1.64 16.34
CA MET A 699 -35.31 0.84 15.11
C MET A 699 -33.86 0.74 14.62
N LEU A 700 -32.93 1.54 15.18
CA LEU A 700 -31.49 1.44 14.87
C LEU A 700 -30.83 0.22 15.50
N SER A 701 -31.43 -0.36 16.54
CA SER A 701 -30.93 -1.57 17.19
C SER A 701 -31.06 -2.77 16.25
N ASP A 702 -29.96 -3.48 16.04
CA ASP A 702 -29.94 -4.77 15.33
C ASP A 702 -30.45 -5.91 16.23
N LEU A 703 -30.43 -5.71 17.55
CA LEU A 703 -31.02 -6.60 18.55
C LEU A 703 -32.52 -6.32 18.68
N SER A 704 -33.32 -6.83 17.73
CA SER A 704 -34.77 -6.85 17.89
C SER A 704 -35.15 -7.57 19.20
N GLY A 705 -35.63 -6.84 20.20
CA GLY A 705 -36.29 -7.46 21.36
C GLY A 705 -35.81 -7.05 22.76
N TYR A 706 -34.86 -6.13 22.93
CA TYR A 706 -34.58 -5.58 24.26
C TYR A 706 -35.58 -4.49 24.66
N SER A 707 -36.86 -4.83 24.74
CA SER A 707 -37.82 -4.02 25.49
C SER A 707 -37.88 -4.55 26.92
N LEU A 708 -37.69 -3.67 27.90
CA LEU A 708 -38.11 -3.96 29.27
C LEU A 708 -39.61 -4.24 29.22
N SER A 709 -40.01 -5.49 29.44
CA SER A 709 -41.42 -5.83 29.51
C SER A 709 -42.04 -5.17 30.74
N MET A 710 -43.37 -5.01 30.73
CA MET A 710 -44.05 -4.41 31.88
C MET A 710 -43.91 -5.27 33.14
N GLU A 711 -43.67 -6.57 32.97
CA GLU A 711 -43.38 -7.52 34.05
C GLU A 711 -41.96 -7.29 34.62
N ASP A 712 -40.94 -7.16 33.76
CA ASP A 712 -39.57 -6.80 34.19
C ASP A 712 -39.53 -5.49 34.97
N PHE A 713 -40.36 -4.55 34.54
CA PHE A 713 -40.51 -3.24 35.16
C PHE A 713 -41.21 -3.31 36.52
N THR A 714 -42.22 -4.17 36.65
CA THR A 714 -42.92 -4.41 37.91
C THR A 714 -42.02 -5.14 38.92
N ASP A 715 -41.23 -6.11 38.47
CA ASP A 715 -40.26 -6.81 39.31
C ASP A 715 -39.11 -5.91 39.75
N PHE A 716 -38.66 -5.01 38.88
CA PHE A 716 -37.68 -3.97 39.23
C PHE A 716 -38.21 -3.06 40.35
N MET A 717 -39.46 -2.61 40.24
CA MET A 717 -40.09 -1.78 41.26
C MET A 717 -40.27 -2.46 42.62
N ASN A 718 -40.46 -3.77 42.60
CA ASN A 718 -40.60 -4.57 43.81
C ASN A 718 -39.24 -4.98 44.42
N GLY A 719 -38.11 -4.58 43.81
CA GLY A 719 -36.77 -4.96 44.23
C GLY A 719 -36.41 -6.42 43.91
N ASN A 720 -37.21 -7.10 43.08
CA ASN A 720 -37.01 -8.49 42.69
C ASN A 720 -36.13 -8.63 41.45
N LYS A 721 -35.82 -7.53 40.77
CA LYS A 721 -35.03 -7.52 39.54
C LYS A 721 -34.05 -6.34 39.48
N GLN A 722 -32.83 -6.62 39.05
CA GLN A 722 -31.83 -5.62 38.72
C GLN A 722 -31.84 -5.37 37.20
N ILE A 723 -31.78 -4.12 36.76
CA ILE A 723 -31.68 -3.77 35.35
C ILE A 723 -30.19 -3.60 35.00
N GLU A 724 -29.73 -4.41 34.05
CA GLU A 724 -28.40 -4.27 33.44
C GLU A 724 -28.49 -3.38 32.20
N LEU A 725 -27.63 -2.36 32.18
CA LEU A 725 -27.54 -1.34 31.13
C LEU A 725 -26.73 -1.78 29.92
#